data_AF-A0A957Q5L2-F1
#
_entry.id   AF-A0A957Q5L2-F1
#
_cell.length_a   1.000
_cell.length_b   1.000
_cell.length_c   1.000
_cell.angle_alpha   90.00
_cell.angle_beta   90.00
_cell.angle_gamma   90.00
#
_symmetry.space_group_name_H-M   'P 1'
#
loop_
_entity.id
_entity.type
_entity.pdbx_description
1 polymer ?
#
loop_
_entity_poly.entity_id
_entity_poly.type
_entity_poly.pdbx_seq_one_letter_code
_entity_poly.pdbx_strand_id
1 'polypeptide(L)'
;MIDSERWPPPVVGPEPVRVDIWKPHRPLLLVAIFGALVIHGGLALYGSYANTYDAYIHMFFADHWLRSWFDHWEPRWYTGFTMTSYPPLSHQSMALLSLLTGDLRTAFVIIQTMAMAVLTIGMYRFAKLWVDDEGAQWAALWLVLSSGVAETVHVFGQLPTIVSLCLLLNALPFVYQWIDGGHKRNLWRAWALIAATTGAHHVTTLFGAVFIIAPVVLLALLQHLHQPLPHEAATPIYWTRRTWWPLIARHLRRILGPILRTALFGIGAVALLLIIVWPYWSWSRFDPISQVAIPHASRDNFLVNLNAGLIFWVIPYGMLIPLMPYIFLRGFSNRAWPLTASIALMAFLGTGGTTPFPKLLLGGAFDILTLDRFTLWAAILMAPLAGHFITSLNGGAVGRWLQQQVGRVTWHAVQLLLTIGVVAFFVFTVSLPQFRRFQPAPIDMQPIVNFINKDQHWRWRYLTLGFGDQMAWLSIQTDALQVDGNYHSARRLPEMTTTSVERLEGAKFRGIPGIGSLQQFLNVPEKYNLKYIFSNDNFYDPLLFFYGWHRIGALENDIVVWEREDIPVLPEVLPRREVPLYHRVMFGTLPLAALLAALLTTTSAHWSLPLHLFAELLGLEQSLAWLRRRQQRATAGLTRWTNHYLMEPLDSRLLAVAQLGELAELSAPPWQRHLQNFWEALQARGAAVNAQTRRTHLYLVIATVILLTMTGVLWLQWQRSRPQAVVAAYYDDIDFKRFTAAYERMNPQTRPPFEEFMLNLSVQGGLLSSYSKLDGLTMTTVLDEARHNEIAVTARYITALAYYTNTTTITLDWVAGQWKIAPPPVDLTVPPDQFLRSPEINWLAQGRRRVASETTNFADVLDRPDLAVLSARLVVDTRGQYSIVGEVQNQDVDPADITVSGAVYDNRKNRLTWYNAGDVIIHKLLPLEITPFRIDFEGVAGATLTAHVTGAAQPSLEFSPGATWPFVFPDASTLGTFDVVAKAVVTQRDLYRALGVQKLTIAENSDGQLVVHGELINNDLREATVPHLLITLYDERGKVLWVDDHYLPAAIRPQRIEPFTVALTAREQLQEITIPAEIYTNSLQDQVELDPIRSDFIPIPGNHAYHFLRVSVNYFVEE
;
A
#
# COMPACT_ATOMS: atom_id res chain seq x y z
N MET A 1 -27.43 8.31 -39.09
CA MET A 1 -26.13 7.60 -38.92
C MET A 1 -26.14 6.61 -37.75
N ILE A 2 -27.12 6.69 -36.84
CA ILE A 2 -27.27 5.81 -35.67
C ILE A 2 -28.12 4.55 -35.99
N ASP A 3 -29.02 4.60 -36.98
CA ASP A 3 -30.05 3.56 -37.23
C ASP A 3 -29.70 2.38 -38.16
N SER A 4 -28.54 2.35 -38.82
CA SER A 4 -28.32 1.34 -39.89
C SER A 4 -27.81 -0.02 -39.40
N GLU A 5 -27.46 -0.17 -38.13
CA GLU A 5 -27.11 -1.48 -37.53
C GLU A 5 -28.10 -1.80 -36.42
N ARG A 6 -29.12 -2.62 -36.75
CA ARG A 6 -29.97 -3.21 -35.71
C ARG A 6 -29.09 -4.09 -34.84
N TRP A 7 -28.99 -3.71 -33.57
CA TRP A 7 -28.30 -4.51 -32.56
C TRP A 7 -28.88 -5.93 -32.56
N PRO A 8 -28.06 -6.99 -32.61
CA PRO A 8 -28.58 -8.34 -32.68
C PRO A 8 -29.40 -8.66 -31.41
N PRO A 9 -30.50 -9.42 -31.54
CA PRO A 9 -31.21 -9.92 -30.37
C PRO A 9 -30.25 -10.71 -29.47
N PRO A 10 -30.50 -10.81 -28.15
CA PRO A 10 -29.67 -11.63 -27.27
C PRO A 10 -29.52 -13.03 -27.86
N VAL A 11 -28.29 -13.44 -28.16
CA VAL A 11 -27.98 -14.82 -28.57
C VAL A 11 -27.92 -15.67 -27.31
N VAL A 12 -29.02 -15.71 -26.58
CA VAL A 12 -29.25 -16.59 -25.44
C VAL A 12 -30.61 -17.22 -25.69
N GLY A 13 -30.62 -18.32 -26.44
CA GLY A 13 -31.78 -19.18 -26.51
C GLY A 13 -32.04 -19.86 -25.15
N PRO A 14 -33.16 -20.56 -24.97
CA PRO A 14 -33.50 -21.29 -23.75
C PRO A 14 -32.51 -22.44 -23.44
N GLU A 15 -31.67 -22.81 -24.40
CA GLU A 15 -30.57 -23.73 -24.14
C GLU A 15 -29.43 -23.05 -23.39
N PRO A 16 -28.80 -23.73 -22.40
CA PRO A 16 -27.63 -23.19 -21.73
C PRO A 16 -26.64 -22.73 -22.79
N VAL A 17 -25.98 -21.58 -22.58
CA VAL A 17 -24.80 -21.17 -23.37
C VAL A 17 -23.73 -22.25 -23.18
N ARG A 18 -23.89 -23.38 -23.88
CA ARG A 18 -22.90 -24.45 -24.04
C ARG A 18 -21.84 -23.81 -24.90
N VAL A 19 -20.85 -23.22 -24.23
CA VAL A 19 -19.59 -22.90 -24.86
C VAL A 19 -18.89 -24.22 -25.10
N ASP A 20 -19.29 -24.90 -26.16
CA ASP A 20 -18.44 -25.92 -26.75
C ASP A 20 -17.23 -25.18 -27.33
N ILE A 21 -16.15 -25.16 -26.54
CA ILE A 21 -14.91 -24.42 -26.81
C ILE A 21 -14.26 -24.94 -28.11
N TRP A 22 -14.54 -26.20 -28.46
CA TRP A 22 -13.97 -26.92 -29.59
C TRP A 22 -14.78 -26.80 -30.89
N LYS A 23 -15.84 -25.98 -30.91
CA LYS A 23 -16.57 -25.73 -32.16
C LYS A 23 -15.69 -24.96 -33.15
N PRO A 24 -15.59 -25.40 -34.43
CA PRO A 24 -14.73 -24.78 -35.44
C PRO A 24 -15.09 -23.32 -35.78
N HIS A 25 -16.23 -22.81 -35.33
CA HIS A 25 -16.69 -21.43 -35.57
C HIS A 25 -16.26 -20.41 -34.49
N ARG A 26 -15.38 -20.76 -33.54
CA ARG A 26 -14.92 -19.83 -32.47
C ARG A 26 -13.39 -19.66 -32.39
N PRO A 27 -12.71 -19.33 -33.50
CA PRO A 27 -11.25 -19.32 -33.55
C PRO A 27 -10.64 -18.26 -32.60
N LEU A 28 -11.25 -17.08 -32.49
CA LEU A 28 -10.70 -15.98 -31.70
C LEU A 28 -10.77 -16.25 -30.18
N LEU A 29 -11.79 -16.98 -29.71
CA LEU A 29 -11.85 -17.41 -28.32
C LEU A 29 -10.73 -18.39 -27.97
N LEU A 30 -10.42 -19.33 -28.86
CA LEU A 30 -9.30 -20.27 -28.67
C LEU A 30 -7.97 -19.52 -28.65
N VAL A 31 -7.79 -18.55 -29.56
CA VAL A 31 -6.61 -17.66 -29.56
C VAL A 31 -6.52 -16.87 -28.26
N ALA A 32 -7.63 -16.33 -27.74
CA ALA A 32 -7.63 -15.61 -26.47
C ALA A 32 -7.24 -16.52 -25.30
N ILE A 33 -7.81 -17.72 -25.18
CA ILE A 33 -7.47 -18.68 -24.11
C ILE A 33 -6.00 -19.08 -24.21
N PHE A 34 -5.52 -19.40 -25.41
CA PHE A 34 -4.11 -19.72 -25.64
C PHE A 34 -3.20 -18.53 -25.31
N GLY A 35 -3.59 -17.32 -25.71
CA GLY A 35 -2.89 -16.09 -25.34
C GLY A 35 -2.84 -15.88 -23.84
N ALA A 36 -3.92 -16.16 -23.10
CA ALA A 36 -3.93 -16.07 -21.65
C ALA A 36 -2.93 -17.05 -21.00
N LEU A 37 -2.83 -18.28 -21.53
CA LEU A 37 -1.88 -19.28 -21.04
C LEU A 37 -0.44 -18.95 -21.42
N VAL A 38 -0.18 -18.55 -22.66
CA VAL A 38 1.18 -18.31 -23.16
C VAL A 38 1.73 -16.97 -22.70
N ILE A 39 0.95 -15.89 -22.81
CA ILE A 39 1.41 -14.55 -22.47
C ILE A 39 1.46 -14.39 -20.95
N HIS A 40 0.32 -14.49 -20.26
CA HIS A 40 0.32 -14.30 -18.80
C HIS A 40 1.01 -15.45 -18.07
N GLY A 41 0.80 -16.70 -18.50
CA GLY A 41 1.48 -17.85 -17.90
C GLY A 41 2.98 -17.85 -18.19
N GLY A 42 3.40 -17.51 -19.42
CA GLY A 42 4.82 -17.36 -19.74
C GLY A 42 5.51 -16.26 -18.95
N LEU A 43 4.87 -15.09 -18.82
CA LEU A 43 5.38 -13.98 -17.99
C LEU A 43 5.46 -14.36 -16.51
N ALA A 44 4.44 -15.05 -15.98
CA ALA A 44 4.42 -15.51 -14.61
C ALA A 44 5.51 -16.57 -14.35
N LEU A 45 5.71 -17.52 -15.27
CA LEU A 45 6.80 -18.50 -15.24
C LEU A 45 8.18 -17.85 -15.34
N TYR A 46 8.31 -16.78 -16.12
CA TYR A 46 9.54 -15.97 -16.20
C TYR A 46 9.80 -15.16 -14.91
N GLY A 47 8.86 -15.16 -13.96
CA GLY A 47 9.06 -14.53 -12.65
C GLY A 47 8.54 -13.10 -12.56
N SER A 48 7.60 -12.67 -13.43
CA SER A 48 7.02 -11.32 -13.34
C SER A 48 6.44 -11.01 -11.95
N TYR A 49 5.96 -12.02 -11.24
CA TYR A 49 5.37 -11.86 -9.90
C TYR A 49 6.39 -11.37 -8.85
N ALA A 50 7.69 -11.60 -9.03
CA ALA A 50 8.72 -11.27 -8.04
C ALA A 50 8.89 -9.77 -7.84
N ASN A 51 8.51 -8.95 -8.83
CA ASN A 51 8.58 -7.49 -8.77
C ASN A 51 7.22 -6.85 -8.46
N THR A 52 6.23 -7.64 -8.07
CA THR A 52 4.87 -7.15 -7.76
C THR A 52 4.73 -6.80 -6.29
N TYR A 53 3.72 -5.98 -5.98
CA TYR A 53 3.43 -5.56 -4.61
C TYR A 53 2.86 -6.69 -3.72
N ASP A 54 1.82 -7.38 -4.19
CA ASP A 54 1.00 -8.24 -3.30
C ASP A 54 1.31 -9.74 -3.39
N ALA A 55 2.11 -10.20 -4.36
CA ALA A 55 2.28 -11.64 -4.59
C ALA A 55 2.84 -12.37 -3.37
N TYR A 56 3.88 -11.82 -2.72
CA TYR A 56 4.50 -12.45 -1.54
C TYR A 56 3.57 -12.45 -0.32
N ILE A 57 2.69 -11.46 -0.16
CA ILE A 57 1.66 -11.44 0.89
C ILE A 57 0.71 -12.64 0.71
N HIS A 58 0.28 -12.89 -0.52
CA HIS A 58 -0.61 -14.01 -0.80
C HIS A 58 0.08 -15.36 -0.60
N MET A 59 1.37 -15.47 -0.93
CA MET A 59 2.19 -16.66 -0.62
C MET A 59 2.29 -16.89 0.89
N PHE A 60 2.50 -15.83 1.67
CA PHE A 60 2.55 -15.91 3.12
C PHE A 60 1.23 -16.40 3.72
N PHE A 61 0.10 -15.89 3.23
CA PHE A 61 -1.20 -16.40 3.67
C PHE A 61 -1.44 -17.85 3.29
N ALA A 62 -0.97 -18.33 2.14
CA ALA A 62 -1.08 -19.76 1.81
C ALA A 62 -0.18 -20.64 2.68
N ASP A 63 1.02 -20.16 3.02
CA ASP A 63 1.92 -20.84 3.94
C ASP A 63 1.29 -21.04 5.34
N HIS A 64 0.52 -20.06 5.83
CA HIS A 64 -0.29 -20.26 7.03
C HIS A 64 -1.21 -21.48 6.93
N TRP A 65 -1.94 -21.62 5.81
CA TRP A 65 -2.84 -22.76 5.59
C TRP A 65 -2.09 -24.09 5.49
N LEU A 66 -0.85 -24.09 4.98
CA LEU A 66 0.01 -25.29 4.96
C LEU A 66 0.42 -25.73 6.36
N ARG A 67 0.80 -24.78 7.22
CA ARG A 67 1.32 -25.05 8.56
C ARG A 67 0.21 -25.36 9.56
N SER A 68 -0.92 -24.67 9.46
CA SER A 68 -1.93 -24.67 10.51
C SER A 68 -3.34 -24.42 9.95
N TRP A 69 -3.84 -25.34 9.11
CA TRP A 69 -5.11 -25.19 8.38
C TRP A 69 -6.32 -24.74 9.22
N PHE A 70 -6.48 -25.24 10.44
CA PHE A 70 -7.61 -24.89 11.31
C PHE A 70 -7.23 -23.96 12.46
N ASP A 71 -5.98 -23.49 12.51
CA ASP A 71 -5.62 -22.39 13.38
C ASP A 71 -6.04 -21.08 12.72
N HIS A 72 -6.52 -20.13 13.51
CA HIS A 72 -6.92 -18.82 13.05
C HIS A 72 -5.88 -17.75 13.39
N TRP A 73 -4.83 -18.11 14.12
CA TRP A 73 -3.83 -17.17 14.63
C TRP A 73 -2.53 -17.29 13.85
N GLU A 74 -2.07 -16.18 13.27
CA GLU A 74 -0.78 -16.08 12.59
C GLU A 74 0.18 -15.26 13.46
N PRO A 75 1.18 -15.88 14.13
CA PRO A 75 2.03 -15.20 15.10
C PRO A 75 3.19 -14.41 14.49
N ARG A 76 3.53 -14.63 13.21
CA ARG A 76 4.80 -14.14 12.65
C ARG A 76 4.84 -12.64 12.38
N TRP A 77 3.71 -11.96 12.23
CA TRP A 77 3.63 -10.51 11.99
C TRP A 77 2.91 -9.77 13.11
N TYR A 78 3.32 -8.52 13.38
CA TYR A 78 2.65 -7.60 14.32
C TYR A 78 2.43 -8.15 15.74
N THR A 79 3.29 -9.06 16.21
CA THR A 79 3.10 -9.85 17.45
C THR A 79 1.93 -10.86 17.43
N GLY A 80 1.26 -10.96 16.28
CA GLY A 80 0.22 -11.93 15.97
C GLY A 80 -1.10 -11.28 15.58
N PHE A 81 -1.79 -11.88 14.60
CA PHE A 81 -3.10 -11.42 14.14
C PHE A 81 -4.02 -12.58 13.75
N THR A 82 -5.31 -12.28 13.58
CA THR A 82 -6.31 -13.28 13.19
C THR A 82 -6.42 -13.41 11.66
N MET A 83 -6.22 -14.62 11.14
CA MET A 83 -6.38 -14.95 9.72
C MET A 83 -7.83 -14.85 9.23
N THR A 84 -8.80 -14.82 10.15
CA THR A 84 -10.22 -14.56 9.82
C THR A 84 -10.47 -13.16 9.27
N SER A 85 -9.48 -12.27 9.33
CA SER A 85 -9.55 -10.91 8.78
C SER A 85 -9.40 -10.84 7.25
N TYR A 86 -9.09 -11.94 6.56
CA TYR A 86 -8.91 -11.97 5.09
C TYR A 86 -9.60 -13.20 4.44
N PRO A 87 -10.33 -13.07 3.30
CA PRO A 87 -10.98 -14.21 2.63
C PRO A 87 -9.99 -15.28 2.14
N PRO A 88 -10.21 -16.57 2.44
CA PRO A 88 -9.11 -17.53 2.37
C PRO A 88 -9.06 -18.35 1.08
N LEU A 89 -10.07 -18.32 0.20
CA LEU A 89 -10.20 -19.33 -0.88
C LEU A 89 -8.99 -19.35 -1.82
N SER A 90 -8.49 -18.19 -2.22
CA SER A 90 -7.35 -18.08 -3.14
C SER A 90 -6.08 -18.68 -2.51
N HIS A 91 -5.88 -18.45 -1.20
CA HIS A 91 -4.73 -18.94 -0.45
C HIS A 91 -4.85 -20.42 -0.11
N GLN A 92 -6.04 -20.89 0.26
CA GLN A 92 -6.35 -22.31 0.46
C GLN A 92 -6.12 -23.12 -0.81
N SER A 93 -6.53 -22.58 -1.96
CA SER A 93 -6.28 -23.20 -3.27
C SER A 93 -4.78 -23.30 -3.56
N MET A 94 -4.02 -22.25 -3.22
CA MET A 94 -2.57 -22.21 -3.38
C MET A 94 -1.85 -23.18 -2.45
N ALA A 95 -2.24 -23.24 -1.19
CA ALA A 95 -1.73 -24.20 -0.23
C ALA A 95 -1.93 -25.63 -0.72
N LEU A 96 -3.16 -26.00 -1.11
CA LEU A 96 -3.44 -27.34 -1.64
C LEU A 96 -2.63 -27.67 -2.90
N LEU A 97 -2.46 -26.71 -3.81
CA LEU A 97 -1.68 -26.94 -5.01
C LEU A 97 -0.18 -27.06 -4.72
N SER A 98 0.33 -26.31 -3.73
CA SER A 98 1.73 -26.41 -3.33
C SER A 98 2.10 -27.76 -2.72
N LEU A 99 1.14 -28.51 -2.17
CA LEU A 99 1.35 -29.91 -1.77
C LEU A 99 1.65 -30.82 -2.98
N LEU A 100 1.21 -30.45 -4.18
CA LEU A 100 1.48 -31.19 -5.42
C LEU A 100 2.75 -30.70 -6.13
N THR A 101 3.00 -29.39 -6.12
CA THR A 101 4.17 -28.79 -6.81
C THR A 101 5.44 -28.79 -5.96
N GLY A 102 5.32 -28.87 -4.64
CA GLY A 102 6.44 -28.73 -3.68
C GLY A 102 6.93 -27.29 -3.48
N ASP A 103 6.31 -26.30 -4.13
CA ASP A 103 6.74 -24.89 -4.08
C ASP A 103 5.54 -23.93 -4.23
N LEU A 104 5.47 -22.96 -3.32
CA LEU A 104 4.41 -21.93 -3.28
C LEU A 104 4.48 -20.97 -4.46
N ARG A 105 5.68 -20.65 -4.95
CA ARG A 105 5.84 -19.75 -6.12
C ARG A 105 5.27 -20.39 -7.37
N THR A 106 5.58 -21.66 -7.60
CA THR A 106 5.00 -22.46 -8.69
C THR A 106 3.48 -22.59 -8.54
N ALA A 107 2.97 -22.82 -7.33
CA ALA A 107 1.53 -22.89 -7.08
C ALA A 107 0.82 -21.55 -7.40
N PHE A 108 1.41 -20.41 -7.00
CA PHE A 108 0.93 -19.08 -7.35
C PHE A 108 0.81 -18.90 -8.87
N VAL A 109 1.88 -19.22 -9.60
CA VAL A 109 1.94 -19.10 -11.07
C VAL A 109 0.84 -19.92 -11.74
N ILE A 110 0.64 -21.17 -11.31
CA ILE A 110 -0.39 -22.04 -11.88
C ILE A 110 -1.78 -21.49 -11.61
N ILE A 111 -2.10 -21.10 -10.37
CA ILE A 111 -3.44 -20.58 -10.03
C ILE A 111 -3.71 -19.27 -10.75
N GLN A 112 -2.74 -18.34 -10.78
CA GLN A 112 -2.87 -17.08 -11.49
C GLN A 112 -3.13 -17.31 -12.99
N THR A 113 -2.39 -18.24 -13.60
CA THR A 113 -2.55 -18.61 -15.02
C THR A 113 -3.91 -19.26 -15.30
N MET A 114 -4.34 -20.20 -14.44
CA MET A 114 -5.66 -20.82 -14.54
C MET A 114 -6.78 -19.79 -14.37
N ALA A 115 -6.65 -18.88 -13.41
CA ALA A 115 -7.62 -17.81 -13.18
C ALA A 115 -7.75 -16.91 -14.41
N MET A 116 -6.64 -16.59 -15.10
CA MET A 116 -6.65 -15.82 -16.34
C MET A 116 -7.35 -16.55 -17.50
N ALA A 117 -7.12 -17.85 -17.66
CA ALA A 117 -7.82 -18.64 -18.67
C ALA A 117 -9.34 -18.70 -18.39
N VAL A 118 -9.73 -18.95 -17.14
CA VAL A 118 -11.14 -18.99 -16.72
C VAL A 118 -11.81 -17.62 -16.81
N LEU A 119 -11.07 -16.54 -16.52
CA LEU A 119 -11.53 -15.16 -16.66
C LEU A 119 -11.81 -14.83 -18.12
N THR A 120 -10.95 -15.28 -19.04
CA THR A 120 -11.13 -15.09 -20.49
C THR A 120 -12.40 -15.78 -20.98
N ILE A 121 -12.67 -17.01 -20.52
CA ILE A 121 -13.93 -17.72 -20.80
C ILE A 121 -15.13 -16.97 -20.20
N GLY A 122 -14.99 -16.47 -18.97
CA GLY A 122 -16.00 -15.68 -18.29
C GLY A 122 -16.34 -14.40 -19.04
N MET A 123 -15.33 -13.67 -19.54
CA MET A 123 -15.51 -12.47 -20.34
C MET A 123 -16.26 -12.76 -21.64
N TYR A 124 -15.89 -13.80 -22.38
CA TYR A 124 -16.65 -14.19 -23.58
C TYR A 124 -18.13 -14.44 -23.25
N ARG A 125 -18.41 -15.24 -22.20
CA ARG A 125 -19.79 -15.57 -21.80
C ARG A 125 -20.57 -14.35 -21.34
N PHE A 126 -19.92 -13.45 -20.59
CA PHE A 126 -20.51 -12.19 -20.14
C PHE A 126 -20.78 -11.26 -21.33
N ALA A 127 -19.82 -11.09 -22.24
CA ALA A 127 -19.93 -10.23 -23.40
C ALA A 127 -21.10 -10.64 -24.31
N LYS A 128 -21.39 -11.94 -24.44
CA LYS A 128 -22.56 -12.44 -25.19
C LYS A 128 -23.92 -11.95 -24.68
N LEU A 129 -24.02 -11.51 -23.43
CA LEU A 129 -25.25 -10.89 -22.93
C LEU A 129 -25.50 -9.54 -23.60
N TRP A 130 -24.42 -8.86 -23.99
CA TRP A 130 -24.44 -7.48 -24.47
C TRP A 130 -24.27 -7.39 -25.98
N VAL A 131 -23.34 -8.15 -26.56
CA VAL A 131 -22.92 -8.06 -27.96
C VAL A 131 -23.13 -9.38 -28.71
N ASP A 132 -22.86 -9.39 -30.02
CA ASP A 132 -22.89 -10.56 -30.88
C ASP A 132 -21.74 -11.55 -30.58
N ASP A 133 -21.81 -12.74 -31.19
CA ASP A 133 -20.82 -13.79 -30.92
C ASP A 133 -19.41 -13.40 -31.34
N GLU A 134 -19.25 -12.71 -32.48
CA GLU A 134 -17.95 -12.22 -32.94
C GLU A 134 -17.43 -11.12 -31.99
N GLY A 135 -18.28 -10.16 -31.64
CA GLY A 135 -17.94 -9.11 -30.67
C GLY A 135 -17.52 -9.66 -29.31
N ALA A 136 -18.16 -10.74 -28.85
CA ALA A 136 -17.78 -11.41 -27.62
C ALA A 136 -16.42 -12.11 -27.70
N GLN A 137 -16.06 -12.68 -28.86
CA GLN A 137 -14.72 -13.26 -29.06
C GLN A 137 -13.63 -12.18 -29.06
N TRP A 138 -13.89 -11.02 -29.70
CA TRP A 138 -12.99 -9.87 -29.63
C TRP A 138 -12.85 -9.30 -28.21
N ALA A 139 -13.93 -9.26 -27.43
CA ALA A 139 -13.89 -8.84 -26.03
C ALA A 139 -12.99 -9.76 -25.18
N ALA A 140 -13.03 -11.08 -25.42
CA ALA A 140 -12.16 -12.03 -24.75
C ALA A 140 -10.68 -11.82 -25.13
N LEU A 141 -10.38 -11.58 -26.41
CA LEU A 141 -9.02 -11.28 -26.85
C LEU A 141 -8.50 -9.94 -26.30
N TRP A 142 -9.36 -8.92 -26.27
CA TRP A 142 -9.05 -7.61 -25.67
C TRP A 142 -8.69 -7.76 -24.19
N LEU A 143 -9.42 -8.58 -23.44
CA LEU A 143 -9.16 -8.80 -22.01
C LEU A 143 -7.73 -9.32 -21.76
N VAL A 144 -7.25 -10.23 -22.60
CA VAL A 144 -5.90 -10.81 -22.50
C VAL A 144 -4.81 -9.78 -22.77
N LEU A 145 -5.06 -8.85 -23.69
CA LEU A 145 -4.14 -7.75 -24.01
C LEU A 145 -4.48 -6.45 -23.25
N SER A 146 -5.34 -6.52 -22.24
CA SER A 146 -5.77 -5.35 -21.49
C SER A 146 -4.65 -4.88 -20.58
N SER A 147 -4.27 -3.60 -20.68
CA SER A 147 -3.27 -3.00 -19.81
C SER A 147 -3.70 -3.01 -18.34
N GLY A 148 -4.97 -2.75 -18.00
CA GLY A 148 -5.44 -2.86 -16.62
C GLY A 148 -5.37 -4.27 -16.03
N VAL A 149 -5.59 -5.31 -16.85
CA VAL A 149 -5.41 -6.70 -16.41
C VAL A 149 -3.93 -7.03 -16.26
N ALA A 150 -3.09 -6.59 -17.21
CA ALA A 150 -1.65 -6.75 -17.13
C ALA A 150 -1.06 -6.06 -15.89
N GLU A 151 -1.54 -4.88 -15.55
CA GLU A 151 -1.16 -4.14 -14.34
C GLU A 151 -1.55 -4.91 -13.07
N THR A 152 -2.80 -5.34 -12.98
CA THR A 152 -3.31 -6.10 -11.82
C THR A 152 -2.51 -7.39 -11.58
N VAL A 153 -2.10 -8.08 -12.64
CA VAL A 153 -1.40 -9.37 -12.56
C VAL A 153 0.12 -9.22 -12.42
N HIS A 154 0.75 -8.36 -13.22
CA HIS A 154 2.20 -8.29 -13.38
C HIS A 154 2.86 -7.07 -12.75
N VAL A 155 2.08 -6.11 -12.23
CA VAL A 155 2.58 -4.95 -11.47
C VAL A 155 2.10 -5.04 -10.02
N PHE A 156 0.82 -5.28 -9.78
CA PHE A 156 0.27 -5.37 -8.41
C PHE A 156 0.29 -6.77 -7.81
N GLY A 157 0.10 -7.83 -8.60
CA GLY A 157 0.11 -9.21 -8.10
C GLY A 157 -1.16 -9.60 -7.32
N GLN A 158 -2.29 -8.93 -7.58
CA GLN A 158 -3.55 -9.09 -6.84
C GLN A 158 -4.33 -10.36 -7.22
N LEU A 159 -3.84 -11.52 -6.78
CA LEU A 159 -4.43 -12.83 -7.08
C LEU A 159 -5.93 -12.94 -6.69
N PRO A 160 -6.37 -12.54 -5.47
CA PRO A 160 -7.78 -12.63 -5.07
C PRO A 160 -8.74 -11.82 -5.94
N THR A 161 -8.29 -10.67 -6.47
CA THR A 161 -9.07 -9.85 -7.40
C THR A 161 -9.34 -10.61 -8.69
N ILE A 162 -8.32 -11.24 -9.28
CA ILE A 162 -8.47 -12.00 -10.54
C ILE A 162 -9.29 -13.28 -10.35
N VAL A 163 -9.06 -14.04 -9.27
CA VAL A 163 -9.82 -15.25 -8.95
C VAL A 163 -11.30 -14.92 -8.71
N SER A 164 -11.60 -13.87 -7.95
CA SER A 164 -12.99 -13.46 -7.72
C SER A 164 -13.68 -12.99 -9.00
N LEU A 165 -13.01 -12.19 -9.85
CA LEU A 165 -13.57 -11.74 -11.12
C LEU A 165 -13.83 -12.89 -12.09
N CYS A 166 -12.95 -13.90 -12.14
CA CYS A 166 -13.13 -15.03 -13.04
C CYS A 166 -14.37 -15.86 -12.66
N LEU A 167 -14.61 -16.06 -11.36
CA LEU A 167 -15.79 -16.73 -10.82
C LEU A 167 -17.06 -15.90 -11.04
N LEU A 168 -17.00 -14.58 -10.77
CA LEU A 168 -18.12 -13.67 -10.91
C LEU A 168 -18.61 -13.57 -12.35
N LEU A 169 -17.72 -13.31 -13.31
CA LEU A 169 -18.12 -13.18 -14.72
C LEU A 169 -18.72 -14.49 -15.28
N ASN A 170 -18.25 -15.65 -14.80
CA ASN A 170 -18.85 -16.94 -15.14
C ASN A 170 -20.20 -17.18 -14.46
N ALA A 171 -20.52 -16.49 -13.37
CA ALA A 171 -21.82 -16.59 -12.69
C ALA A 171 -22.93 -15.86 -13.45
N LEU A 172 -22.63 -14.70 -14.04
CA LEU A 172 -23.61 -13.78 -14.64
C LEU A 172 -24.52 -14.40 -15.72
N PRO A 173 -24.03 -15.25 -16.64
CA PRO A 173 -24.92 -15.92 -17.60
C PRO A 173 -25.97 -16.79 -16.93
N PHE A 174 -25.62 -17.45 -15.81
CA PHE A 174 -26.57 -18.28 -15.06
C PHE A 174 -27.57 -17.43 -14.26
N VAL A 175 -27.14 -16.26 -13.76
CA VAL A 175 -28.05 -15.27 -13.15
C VAL A 175 -29.09 -14.82 -14.17
N TYR A 176 -28.65 -14.40 -15.36
CA TYR A 176 -29.53 -13.99 -16.45
C TYR A 176 -30.51 -15.10 -16.84
N GLN A 177 -30.03 -16.32 -17.09
CA GLN A 177 -30.88 -17.46 -17.48
C GLN A 177 -31.84 -17.91 -16.36
N TRP A 178 -31.48 -17.71 -15.10
CA TRP A 178 -32.40 -17.96 -13.99
C TRP A 178 -33.55 -16.96 -13.99
N ILE A 179 -33.27 -15.68 -14.16
CA ILE A 179 -34.29 -14.63 -14.19
C ILE A 179 -35.20 -14.82 -15.40
N ASP A 180 -34.62 -15.12 -16.57
CA ASP A 180 -35.31 -15.35 -17.84
C ASP A 180 -36.15 -16.64 -17.86
N GLY A 181 -35.52 -17.81 -17.69
CA GLY A 181 -36.20 -19.10 -17.84
C GLY A 181 -36.73 -19.74 -16.55
N GLY A 182 -36.24 -19.33 -15.36
CA GLY A 182 -36.66 -19.93 -14.08
C GLY A 182 -36.15 -21.36 -13.86
N HIS A 183 -35.12 -21.81 -14.59
CA HIS A 183 -34.55 -23.14 -14.41
C HIS A 183 -33.69 -23.24 -13.16
N LYS A 184 -34.13 -24.04 -12.17
CA LYS A 184 -33.47 -24.19 -10.85
C LYS A 184 -31.98 -24.56 -10.94
N ARG A 185 -31.54 -25.28 -11.98
CA ARG A 185 -30.12 -25.63 -12.20
C ARG A 185 -29.25 -24.39 -12.35
N ASN A 186 -29.76 -23.35 -13.00
CA ASN A 186 -29.02 -22.10 -13.21
C ASN A 186 -28.92 -21.29 -11.92
N LEU A 187 -29.96 -21.30 -11.08
CA LEU A 187 -29.90 -20.71 -9.73
C LEU A 187 -28.79 -21.35 -8.90
N TRP A 188 -28.73 -22.68 -8.83
CA TRP A 188 -27.70 -23.39 -8.06
C TRP A 188 -26.29 -23.11 -8.57
N ARG A 189 -26.10 -23.08 -9.89
CA ARG A 189 -24.80 -22.71 -10.51
C ARG A 189 -24.40 -21.28 -10.18
N ALA A 190 -25.34 -20.33 -10.29
CA ALA A 190 -25.09 -18.92 -9.97
C ALA A 190 -24.72 -18.75 -8.49
N TRP A 191 -25.48 -19.35 -7.58
CA TRP A 191 -25.20 -19.31 -6.14
C TRP A 191 -23.86 -19.96 -5.79
N ALA A 192 -23.53 -21.12 -6.36
CA ALA A 192 -22.24 -21.77 -6.09
C ALA A 192 -21.06 -20.89 -6.54
N LEU A 193 -21.13 -20.28 -7.72
CA LEU A 193 -20.08 -19.37 -8.21
C LEU A 193 -20.00 -18.07 -7.38
N ILE A 194 -21.11 -17.51 -6.92
CA ILE A 194 -21.13 -16.31 -6.06
C ILE A 194 -20.59 -16.63 -4.66
N ALA A 195 -20.91 -17.82 -4.13
CA ALA A 195 -20.33 -18.30 -2.89
C ALA A 195 -18.81 -18.44 -3.01
N ALA A 196 -18.31 -19.02 -4.10
CA ALA A 196 -16.87 -19.12 -4.36
C ALA A 196 -16.24 -17.74 -4.58
N THR A 197 -16.91 -16.82 -5.30
CA THR A 197 -16.48 -15.43 -5.47
C THR A 197 -16.28 -14.74 -4.12
N THR A 198 -17.21 -14.97 -3.19
CA THR A 198 -17.15 -14.43 -1.82
C THR A 198 -15.99 -15.00 -1.03
N GLY A 199 -15.76 -16.31 -1.13
CA GLY A 199 -14.60 -16.95 -0.50
C GLY A 199 -13.26 -16.45 -1.03
N ALA A 200 -13.20 -16.06 -2.31
CA ALA A 200 -12.00 -15.49 -2.93
C ALA A 200 -11.80 -14.02 -2.54
N HIS A 201 -12.85 -13.20 -2.64
CA HIS A 201 -12.81 -11.78 -2.29
C HIS A 201 -14.23 -11.23 -2.10
N HIS A 202 -14.66 -11.07 -0.84
CA HIS A 202 -16.01 -10.62 -0.47
C HIS A 202 -16.34 -9.20 -0.94
N VAL A 203 -15.35 -8.32 -1.03
CA VAL A 203 -15.53 -6.94 -1.54
C VAL A 203 -15.91 -6.95 -3.02
N THR A 204 -15.34 -7.86 -3.83
CA THR A 204 -15.79 -8.07 -5.23
C THR A 204 -17.24 -8.53 -5.28
N THR A 205 -17.68 -9.39 -4.35
CA THR A 205 -19.10 -9.77 -4.29
C THR A 205 -20.00 -8.59 -3.92
N LEU A 206 -19.63 -7.80 -2.90
CA LEU A 206 -20.43 -6.68 -2.41
C LEU A 206 -20.60 -5.58 -3.47
N PHE A 207 -19.50 -5.06 -4.00
CA PHE A 207 -19.55 -4.03 -5.04
C PHE A 207 -19.96 -4.61 -6.39
N GLY A 208 -19.54 -5.83 -6.71
CA GLY A 208 -19.96 -6.54 -7.92
C GLY A 208 -21.46 -6.81 -7.96
N ALA A 209 -22.14 -6.98 -6.82
CA ALA A 209 -23.60 -7.05 -6.77
C ALA A 209 -24.26 -5.79 -7.35
N VAL A 210 -23.72 -4.61 -7.02
CA VAL A 210 -24.23 -3.31 -7.47
C VAL A 210 -23.78 -3.00 -8.89
N PHE A 211 -22.49 -3.12 -9.19
CA PHE A 211 -21.93 -2.62 -10.45
C PHE A 211 -21.88 -3.65 -11.58
N ILE A 212 -21.92 -4.94 -11.28
CA ILE A 212 -21.73 -6.01 -12.28
C ILE A 212 -22.99 -6.86 -12.43
N ILE A 213 -23.58 -7.33 -11.33
CA ILE A 213 -24.79 -8.14 -11.32
C ILE A 213 -26.02 -7.30 -11.63
N ALA A 214 -26.18 -6.11 -11.02
CA ALA A 214 -27.38 -5.29 -11.22
C ALA A 214 -27.62 -4.89 -12.69
N PRO A 215 -26.61 -4.52 -13.51
CA PRO A 215 -26.83 -4.30 -14.93
C PRO A 215 -27.37 -5.53 -15.67
N VAL A 216 -26.90 -6.74 -15.33
CA VAL A 216 -27.37 -8.00 -15.93
C VAL A 216 -28.81 -8.32 -15.51
N VAL A 217 -29.14 -8.08 -14.24
CA VAL A 217 -30.51 -8.18 -13.73
C VAL A 217 -31.42 -7.19 -14.48
N LEU A 218 -31.01 -5.93 -14.59
CA LEU A 218 -31.78 -4.89 -15.26
C LEU A 218 -31.96 -5.21 -16.75
N LEU A 219 -30.94 -5.75 -17.42
CA LEU A 219 -31.05 -6.26 -18.79
C LEU A 219 -32.15 -7.33 -18.90
N ALA A 220 -32.17 -8.33 -18.01
CA ALA A 220 -33.18 -9.39 -18.03
C ALA A 220 -34.60 -8.86 -17.77
N LEU A 221 -34.75 -7.94 -16.81
CA LEU A 221 -36.03 -7.31 -16.48
C LEU A 221 -36.56 -6.44 -17.63
N LEU A 222 -35.70 -5.60 -18.22
CA LEU A 222 -36.06 -4.74 -19.35
C LEU A 222 -36.50 -5.56 -20.56
N GLN A 223 -35.87 -6.71 -20.82
CA GLN A 223 -36.29 -7.57 -21.93
C GLN A 223 -37.71 -8.10 -21.74
N HIS A 224 -38.08 -8.54 -20.53
CA HIS A 224 -39.44 -8.97 -20.23
C HIS A 224 -40.44 -7.82 -20.27
N LEU A 225 -40.01 -6.62 -19.88
CA LEU A 225 -40.85 -5.42 -19.91
C LEU A 225 -41.33 -5.10 -21.34
N HIS A 226 -40.48 -5.36 -22.35
CA HIS A 226 -40.79 -5.15 -23.77
C HIS A 226 -41.42 -6.35 -24.48
N GLN A 227 -41.44 -7.54 -23.87
CA GLN A 227 -42.03 -8.74 -24.46
C GLN A 227 -43.51 -8.88 -24.03
N PRO A 228 -44.48 -8.79 -24.96
CA PRO A 228 -45.89 -8.96 -24.63
C PRO A 228 -46.21 -10.41 -24.23
N LEU A 229 -47.07 -10.58 -23.23
CA LEU A 229 -47.57 -11.91 -22.85
C LEU A 229 -48.57 -12.43 -23.90
N PRO A 230 -48.73 -13.76 -24.07
CA PRO A 230 -49.58 -14.36 -25.11
C PRO A 230 -51.05 -13.91 -25.10
N HIS A 231 -51.55 -13.44 -23.95
CA HIS A 231 -52.94 -13.01 -23.74
C HIS A 231 -53.12 -11.48 -23.75
N GLU A 232 -52.09 -10.71 -24.15
CA GLU A 232 -52.17 -9.24 -24.18
C GLU A 232 -52.62 -8.72 -25.56
N ALA A 233 -53.73 -7.95 -25.58
CA ALA A 233 -54.14 -7.15 -26.74
C ALA A 233 -53.07 -6.10 -27.13
N ALA A 234 -53.10 -5.58 -28.37
CA ALA A 234 -52.14 -4.60 -28.88
C ALA A 234 -51.97 -3.39 -27.93
N THR A 235 -50.72 -2.95 -27.74
CA THR A 235 -50.40 -1.82 -26.84
C THR A 235 -50.76 -0.50 -27.55
N PRO A 236 -51.59 0.38 -26.95
CA PRO A 236 -51.91 1.67 -27.55
C PRO A 236 -50.64 2.53 -27.67
N ILE A 237 -50.56 3.28 -28.77
CA ILE A 237 -49.38 4.08 -29.14
C ILE A 237 -49.17 5.28 -28.19
N TYR A 238 -50.23 5.74 -27.50
CA TYR A 238 -50.24 6.99 -26.74
C TYR A 238 -50.61 6.77 -25.27
N TRP A 239 -49.94 7.49 -24.35
CA TRP A 239 -50.22 7.41 -22.91
C TRP A 239 -51.15 8.55 -22.48
N THR A 240 -52.38 8.23 -22.15
CA THR A 240 -53.38 9.15 -21.59
C THR A 240 -53.57 8.89 -20.09
N ARG A 241 -54.07 9.86 -19.31
CA ARG A 241 -54.35 9.68 -17.86
C ARG A 241 -55.22 8.44 -17.56
N ARG A 242 -56.09 8.05 -18.51
CA ARG A 242 -56.94 6.85 -18.42
C ARG A 242 -56.22 5.54 -18.73
N THR A 243 -55.10 5.57 -19.46
CA THR A 243 -54.32 4.38 -19.85
C THR A 243 -53.06 4.19 -19.01
N TRP A 244 -52.65 5.16 -18.18
CA TRP A 244 -51.46 5.07 -17.32
C TRP A 244 -51.49 3.84 -16.40
N TRP A 245 -52.54 3.65 -15.61
CA TRP A 245 -52.61 2.51 -14.69
C TRP A 245 -52.68 1.15 -15.39
N PRO A 246 -53.52 0.97 -16.44
CA PRO A 246 -53.54 -0.29 -17.20
C PRO A 246 -52.20 -0.62 -17.88
N LEU A 247 -51.51 0.38 -18.44
CA LEU A 247 -50.19 0.18 -19.04
C LEU A 247 -49.13 -0.15 -17.97
N ILE A 248 -49.11 0.55 -16.84
CA ILE A 248 -48.19 0.23 -15.74
C ILE A 248 -48.49 -1.18 -15.21
N ALA A 249 -49.76 -1.55 -15.02
CA ALA A 249 -50.15 -2.88 -14.57
C ALA A 249 -49.72 -3.98 -15.54
N ARG A 250 -49.82 -3.76 -16.86
CA ARG A 250 -49.27 -4.68 -17.88
C ARG A 250 -47.76 -4.85 -17.76
N HIS A 251 -47.01 -3.74 -17.72
CA HIS A 251 -45.56 -3.81 -17.61
C HIS A 251 -45.12 -4.48 -16.31
N LEU A 252 -45.79 -4.18 -15.17
CA LEU A 252 -45.57 -4.85 -13.89
C LEU A 252 -45.88 -6.34 -13.96
N ARG A 253 -46.96 -6.73 -14.64
CA ARG A 253 -47.34 -8.14 -14.83
C ARG A 253 -46.29 -8.91 -15.63
N ARG A 254 -45.78 -8.33 -16.73
CA ARG A 254 -44.71 -8.93 -17.55
C ARG A 254 -43.44 -9.23 -16.76
N ILE A 255 -43.08 -8.36 -15.82
CA ILE A 255 -41.85 -8.48 -15.03
C ILE A 255 -42.05 -9.13 -13.65
N LEU A 256 -43.27 -9.41 -13.21
CA LEU A 256 -43.55 -9.95 -11.88
C LEU A 256 -42.81 -11.28 -11.62
N GLY A 257 -42.86 -12.20 -12.59
CA GLY A 257 -42.09 -13.46 -12.62
C GLY A 257 -40.59 -13.25 -12.42
N PRO A 258 -39.93 -12.53 -13.35
CA PRO A 258 -38.53 -12.14 -13.25
C PRO A 258 -38.16 -11.41 -11.96
N ILE A 259 -38.99 -10.51 -11.43
CA ILE A 259 -38.75 -9.80 -10.17
C ILE A 259 -38.70 -10.78 -8.99
N LEU A 260 -39.65 -11.71 -8.87
CA LEU A 260 -39.62 -12.68 -7.78
C LEU A 260 -38.43 -13.64 -7.88
N ARG A 261 -38.04 -14.03 -9.10
CA ARG A 261 -36.82 -14.82 -9.33
C ARG A 261 -35.57 -14.04 -8.95
N THR A 262 -35.53 -12.75 -9.27
CA THR A 262 -34.46 -11.82 -8.88
C THR A 262 -34.39 -11.69 -7.36
N ALA A 263 -35.53 -11.51 -6.69
CA ALA A 263 -35.61 -11.43 -5.23
C ALA A 263 -35.12 -12.73 -4.57
N LEU A 264 -35.56 -13.90 -5.06
CA LEU A 264 -35.08 -15.18 -4.54
C LEU A 264 -33.56 -15.33 -4.71
N PHE A 265 -33.05 -15.03 -5.91
CA PHE A 265 -31.62 -15.06 -6.18
C PHE A 265 -30.85 -14.10 -5.25
N GLY A 266 -31.34 -12.86 -5.10
CA GLY A 266 -30.74 -11.82 -4.28
C GLY A 266 -30.70 -12.19 -2.79
N ILE A 267 -31.79 -12.71 -2.23
CA ILE A 267 -31.83 -13.21 -0.85
C ILE A 267 -30.78 -14.31 -0.64
N GLY A 268 -30.69 -15.27 -1.57
CA GLY A 268 -29.67 -16.32 -1.49
C GLY A 268 -28.25 -15.80 -1.65
N ALA A 269 -28.02 -14.84 -2.56
CA ALA A 269 -26.69 -14.23 -2.76
C ALA A 269 -26.23 -13.46 -1.50
N VAL A 270 -27.12 -12.70 -0.86
CA VAL A 270 -26.84 -12.02 0.42
C VAL A 270 -26.60 -13.03 1.54
N ALA A 271 -27.41 -14.09 1.63
CA ALA A 271 -27.19 -15.14 2.62
C ALA A 271 -25.82 -15.82 2.44
N LEU A 272 -25.40 -16.10 1.20
CA LEU A 272 -24.10 -16.67 0.89
C LEU A 272 -22.95 -15.70 1.19
N LEU A 273 -23.12 -14.41 0.89
CA LEU A 273 -22.16 -13.35 1.25
C LEU A 273 -21.91 -13.32 2.77
N LEU A 274 -22.96 -13.49 3.57
CA LEU A 274 -22.87 -13.48 5.03
C LEU A 274 -22.33 -14.81 5.58
N ILE A 275 -22.75 -15.96 5.06
CA ILE A 275 -22.40 -17.28 5.61
C ILE A 275 -20.97 -17.70 5.25
N ILE A 276 -20.54 -17.55 3.99
CA ILE A 276 -19.25 -18.08 3.51
C ILE A 276 -18.07 -17.46 4.25
N VAL A 277 -18.16 -16.17 4.57
CA VAL A 277 -17.16 -15.43 5.34
C VAL A 277 -17.72 -14.93 6.68
N TRP A 278 -18.67 -15.66 7.28
CA TRP A 278 -19.25 -15.31 8.58
C TRP A 278 -18.19 -14.99 9.66
N PRO A 279 -17.10 -15.78 9.80
CA PRO A 279 -16.04 -15.47 10.76
C PRO A 279 -15.43 -14.08 10.58
N TYR A 280 -15.29 -13.60 9.33
CA TYR A 280 -14.81 -12.24 9.03
C TYR A 280 -15.79 -11.18 9.54
N TRP A 281 -17.09 -11.33 9.25
CA TRP A 281 -18.11 -10.37 9.68
C TRP A 281 -18.23 -10.31 11.21
N SER A 282 -18.17 -11.47 11.87
CA SER A 282 -18.16 -11.53 13.32
C SER A 282 -16.92 -10.85 13.90
N TRP A 283 -15.73 -11.12 13.35
CA TRP A 283 -14.49 -10.48 13.80
C TRP A 283 -14.54 -8.96 13.61
N SER A 284 -14.92 -8.49 12.42
CA SER A 284 -14.97 -7.06 12.07
C SER A 284 -15.93 -6.27 12.97
N ARG A 285 -16.93 -6.92 13.58
CA ARG A 285 -17.84 -6.29 14.54
C ARG A 285 -17.20 -6.09 15.93
N PHE A 286 -16.42 -7.07 16.40
CA PHE A 286 -15.82 -7.03 17.74
C PHE A 286 -14.45 -6.35 17.76
N ASP A 287 -13.78 -6.29 16.62
CA ASP A 287 -12.42 -5.78 16.48
C ASP A 287 -12.27 -4.98 15.17
N PRO A 288 -13.00 -3.85 15.02
CA PRO A 288 -13.00 -3.08 13.79
C PRO A 288 -11.59 -2.54 13.45
N ILE A 289 -11.41 -2.18 12.17
CA ILE A 289 -10.19 -1.52 11.71
C ILE A 289 -10.26 -0.06 12.16
N SER A 290 -9.62 0.26 13.28
CA SER A 290 -9.62 1.58 13.93
C SER A 290 -8.23 2.23 13.89
N GLN A 291 -7.67 2.36 12.69
CA GLN A 291 -6.34 2.92 12.45
C GLN A 291 -6.42 4.18 11.59
N VAL A 292 -5.43 5.06 11.71
CA VAL A 292 -5.28 6.23 10.84
C VAL A 292 -5.27 5.77 9.38
N ALA A 293 -6.01 6.48 8.55
CA ALA A 293 -6.05 6.22 7.12
C ALA A 293 -4.66 6.37 6.53
N ILE A 294 -4.17 5.30 5.94
CA ILE A 294 -2.90 5.31 5.21
C ILE A 294 -3.11 6.09 3.91
N PRO A 295 -2.30 7.09 3.56
CA PRO A 295 -2.36 7.74 2.26
C PRO A 295 -2.08 6.76 1.13
N HIS A 296 -2.92 6.75 0.08
CA HIS A 296 -2.75 5.90 -1.10
C HIS A 296 -2.99 6.71 -2.37
N ALA A 297 -2.07 6.61 -3.32
CA ALA A 297 -2.02 7.47 -4.49
C ALA A 297 -3.26 7.37 -5.42
N SER A 298 -4.03 6.26 -5.37
CA SER A 298 -5.32 6.18 -6.08
C SER A 298 -6.39 7.18 -5.58
N ARG A 299 -6.17 7.82 -4.43
CA ARG A 299 -7.05 8.82 -3.82
C ARG A 299 -6.56 10.24 -4.05
N ASP A 300 -5.40 10.42 -4.67
CA ASP A 300 -4.82 11.73 -4.96
C ASP A 300 -5.64 12.47 -6.02
N ASN A 301 -5.37 13.77 -6.14
CA ASN A 301 -5.81 14.55 -7.29
C ASN A 301 -4.88 14.29 -8.48
N PHE A 302 -5.38 13.60 -9.50
CA PHE A 302 -4.60 13.18 -10.67
C PHE A 302 -4.16 14.33 -11.58
N LEU A 303 -4.75 15.52 -11.44
CA LEU A 303 -4.32 16.73 -12.14
C LEU A 303 -3.14 17.42 -11.45
N VAL A 304 -2.90 17.11 -10.17
CA VAL A 304 -1.77 17.60 -9.37
C VAL A 304 -0.67 16.54 -9.35
N ASN A 305 -0.99 15.32 -8.90
CA ASN A 305 -0.10 14.17 -8.96
C ASN A 305 -0.28 13.43 -10.28
N LEU A 306 0.34 13.94 -11.35
CA LEU A 306 0.26 13.34 -12.69
C LEU A 306 0.80 11.90 -12.74
N ASN A 307 1.74 11.54 -11.85
CA ASN A 307 2.26 10.17 -11.75
C ASN A 307 1.18 9.21 -11.22
N ALA A 308 0.41 9.63 -10.21
CA ALA A 308 -0.75 8.87 -9.75
C ALA A 308 -1.81 8.75 -10.85
N GLY A 309 -2.08 9.83 -11.59
CA GLY A 309 -3.00 9.79 -12.74
C GLY A 309 -2.53 8.84 -13.85
N LEU A 310 -1.23 8.78 -14.12
CA LEU A 310 -0.68 7.83 -15.09
C LEU A 310 -0.95 6.39 -14.67
N ILE A 311 -0.63 6.03 -13.42
CA ILE A 311 -0.76 4.67 -12.88
C ILE A 311 -2.22 4.27 -12.68
N PHE A 312 -3.06 5.11 -12.05
CA PHE A 312 -4.39 4.70 -11.62
C PHE A 312 -5.53 5.06 -12.60
N TRP A 313 -5.21 5.77 -13.69
CA TRP A 313 -6.21 6.17 -14.69
C TRP A 313 -5.77 5.86 -16.12
N VAL A 314 -4.62 6.38 -16.56
CA VAL A 314 -4.20 6.27 -17.97
C VAL A 314 -3.80 4.85 -18.34
N ILE A 315 -2.93 4.21 -17.55
CA ILE A 315 -2.45 2.85 -17.81
C ILE A 315 -3.60 1.83 -17.77
N PRO A 316 -4.47 1.79 -16.74
CA PRO A 316 -5.54 0.80 -16.66
C PRO A 316 -6.51 0.83 -17.85
N TYR A 317 -6.85 2.04 -18.35
CA TYR A 317 -7.71 2.16 -19.52
C TYR A 317 -6.97 1.97 -20.83
N GLY A 318 -5.73 2.47 -20.96
CA GLY A 318 -4.92 2.38 -22.18
C GLY A 318 -5.71 2.79 -23.43
N MET A 319 -5.82 1.88 -24.40
CA MET A 319 -6.58 2.11 -25.64
C MET A 319 -8.11 2.17 -25.46
N LEU A 320 -8.66 1.93 -24.27
CA LEU A 320 -10.08 2.17 -24.00
C LEU A 320 -10.41 3.68 -23.96
N ILE A 321 -9.46 4.54 -23.63
CA ILE A 321 -9.66 6.01 -23.56
C ILE A 321 -10.19 6.56 -24.89
N PRO A 322 -9.53 6.37 -26.05
CA PRO A 322 -10.07 6.83 -27.33
C PRO A 322 -11.36 6.12 -27.75
N LEU A 323 -11.66 4.95 -27.19
CA LEU A 323 -12.90 4.20 -27.45
C LEU A 323 -14.07 4.66 -26.56
N MET A 324 -13.82 5.37 -25.45
CA MET A 324 -14.86 5.82 -24.51
C MET A 324 -16.02 6.58 -25.20
N PRO A 325 -15.80 7.52 -26.15
CA PRO A 325 -16.91 8.18 -26.84
C PRO A 325 -17.82 7.18 -27.56
N TYR A 326 -17.24 6.18 -28.23
CA TYR A 326 -18.03 5.13 -28.88
C TYR A 326 -18.77 4.27 -27.85
N ILE A 327 -18.08 3.84 -26.79
CA ILE A 327 -18.63 3.02 -25.71
C ILE A 327 -19.83 3.72 -25.07
N PHE A 328 -19.72 5.00 -24.69
CA PHE A 328 -20.81 5.74 -24.06
C PHE A 328 -21.94 6.05 -25.04
N LEU A 329 -21.64 6.57 -26.24
CA LEU A 329 -22.67 6.91 -27.23
C LEU A 329 -23.47 5.68 -27.66
N ARG A 330 -22.80 4.60 -28.05
CA ARG A 330 -23.47 3.35 -28.45
C ARG A 330 -24.07 2.60 -27.28
N GLY A 331 -23.40 2.63 -26.13
CA GLY A 331 -23.87 2.00 -24.90
C GLY A 331 -25.19 2.57 -24.42
N PHE A 332 -25.30 3.90 -24.28
CA PHE A 332 -26.53 4.57 -23.86
C PHE A 332 -27.65 4.55 -24.90
N SER A 333 -27.31 4.43 -26.20
CA SER A 333 -28.31 4.40 -27.27
C SER A 333 -28.98 3.02 -27.46
N ASN A 334 -28.49 1.97 -26.79
CA ASN A 334 -28.92 0.59 -27.03
C ASN A 334 -29.29 -0.11 -25.71
N ARG A 335 -29.59 -1.42 -25.80
CA ARG A 335 -29.88 -2.29 -24.64
C ARG A 335 -28.76 -2.38 -23.60
N ALA A 336 -27.56 -1.94 -23.96
CA ALA A 336 -26.39 -1.93 -23.08
C ALA A 336 -26.34 -0.69 -22.15
N TRP A 337 -27.36 0.17 -22.15
CA TRP A 337 -27.37 1.35 -21.28
C TRP A 337 -27.21 1.03 -19.78
N PRO A 338 -27.75 -0.10 -19.22
CA PRO A 338 -27.52 -0.43 -17.82
C PRO A 338 -26.04 -0.68 -17.51
N LEU A 339 -25.37 -1.41 -18.41
CA LEU A 339 -23.93 -1.66 -18.32
C LEU A 339 -23.16 -0.35 -18.43
N THR A 340 -23.54 0.50 -19.38
CA THR A 340 -22.89 1.77 -19.67
C THR A 340 -23.03 2.77 -18.54
N ALA A 341 -24.19 2.81 -17.88
CA ALA A 341 -24.40 3.59 -16.67
C ALA A 341 -23.49 3.12 -15.52
N SER A 342 -23.35 1.80 -15.35
CA SER A 342 -22.42 1.23 -14.36
C SER A 342 -20.96 1.57 -14.68
N ILE A 343 -20.55 1.44 -15.94
CA ILE A 343 -19.21 1.85 -16.42
C ILE A 343 -18.97 3.33 -16.11
N ALA A 344 -19.92 4.21 -16.41
CA ALA A 344 -19.79 5.64 -16.15
C ALA A 344 -19.60 5.95 -14.67
N LEU A 345 -20.38 5.30 -13.80
CA LEU A 345 -20.31 5.51 -12.36
C LEU A 345 -18.99 4.97 -11.77
N MET A 346 -18.53 3.80 -12.19
CA MET A 346 -17.24 3.27 -11.74
C MET A 346 -16.06 4.08 -12.26
N ALA A 347 -16.08 4.50 -13.54
CA ALA A 347 -15.07 5.41 -14.06
C ALA A 347 -15.06 6.72 -13.25
N PHE A 348 -16.23 7.27 -12.92
CA PHE A 348 -16.32 8.45 -12.07
C PHE A 348 -15.73 8.24 -10.67
N LEU A 349 -16.05 7.13 -10.00
CA LEU A 349 -15.48 6.80 -8.68
C LEU A 349 -13.97 6.55 -8.76
N GLY A 350 -13.47 6.00 -9.86
CA GLY A 350 -12.06 5.79 -10.14
C GLY A 350 -11.25 7.08 -10.35
N THR A 351 -11.90 8.26 -10.45
CA THR A 351 -11.19 9.55 -10.51
C THR A 351 -10.55 9.97 -9.19
N GLY A 352 -10.80 9.24 -8.10
CA GLY A 352 -10.18 9.49 -6.81
C GLY A 352 -10.50 10.86 -6.23
N GLY A 353 -9.47 11.54 -5.71
CA GLY A 353 -9.56 12.90 -5.15
C GLY A 353 -9.49 14.00 -6.22
N THR A 354 -9.50 13.65 -7.51
CA THR A 354 -9.52 14.63 -8.61
C THR A 354 -10.79 15.47 -8.61
N THR A 355 -11.90 14.88 -8.14
CA THR A 355 -13.15 15.60 -7.88
C THR A 355 -13.60 15.36 -6.43
N PRO A 356 -14.37 16.28 -5.80
CA PRO A 356 -14.81 16.09 -4.42
C PRO A 356 -15.92 15.04 -4.25
N PHE A 357 -16.56 14.63 -5.36
CA PHE A 357 -17.76 13.81 -5.32
C PHE A 357 -17.53 12.33 -4.95
N PRO A 358 -16.46 11.63 -5.40
CA PRO A 358 -16.17 10.28 -4.91
C PRO A 358 -16.03 10.24 -3.38
N LYS A 359 -15.36 11.22 -2.77
CA LYS A 359 -15.26 11.35 -1.31
C LYS A 359 -16.63 11.59 -0.66
N LEU A 360 -17.47 12.46 -1.25
CA LEU A 360 -18.83 12.71 -0.75
C LEU A 360 -19.75 11.47 -0.83
N LEU A 361 -19.65 10.69 -1.91
CA LEU A 361 -20.47 9.50 -2.13
C LEU A 361 -20.05 8.32 -1.25
N LEU A 362 -18.75 8.13 -1.05
CA LEU A 362 -18.20 7.01 -0.28
C LEU A 362 -18.08 7.32 1.22
N GLY A 363 -18.07 8.59 1.63
CA GLY A 363 -17.88 8.99 3.03
C GLY A 363 -16.58 8.41 3.60
N GLY A 364 -16.63 7.90 4.83
CA GLY A 364 -15.46 7.28 5.47
C GLY A 364 -14.90 6.05 4.74
N ALA A 365 -15.65 5.42 3.83
CA ALA A 365 -15.11 4.33 3.01
C ALA A 365 -14.07 4.83 2.00
N PHE A 366 -14.11 6.12 1.63
CA PHE A 366 -13.08 6.73 0.77
C PHE A 366 -11.69 6.61 1.39
N ASP A 367 -11.57 6.73 2.71
CA ASP A 367 -10.28 6.73 3.41
C ASP A 367 -9.71 5.32 3.63
N ILE A 368 -10.50 4.28 3.38
CA ILE A 368 -10.14 2.87 3.58
C ILE A 368 -9.97 2.14 2.24
N LEU A 369 -10.76 2.48 1.22
CA LEU A 369 -10.78 1.77 -0.06
C LEU A 369 -9.63 2.19 -0.98
N THR A 370 -9.04 1.21 -1.65
CA THR A 370 -8.20 1.45 -2.82
C THR A 370 -9.11 1.64 -4.04
N LEU A 371 -9.04 2.81 -4.68
CA LEU A 371 -9.99 3.24 -5.71
C LEU A 371 -9.62 2.76 -7.12
N ASP A 372 -8.39 2.24 -7.29
CA ASP A 372 -7.90 1.55 -8.48
C ASP A 372 -8.83 0.40 -8.93
N ARG A 373 -9.49 -0.27 -7.96
CA ARG A 373 -10.45 -1.34 -8.21
C ARG A 373 -11.62 -0.87 -9.08
N PHE A 374 -12.09 0.37 -8.90
CA PHE A 374 -13.17 0.94 -9.74
C PHE A 374 -12.70 1.17 -11.17
N THR A 375 -11.46 1.63 -11.36
CA THR A 375 -10.85 1.79 -12.69
C THR A 375 -10.72 0.43 -13.40
N LEU A 376 -10.21 -0.59 -12.70
CA LEU A 376 -10.11 -1.96 -13.22
C LEU A 376 -11.47 -2.53 -13.62
N TRP A 377 -12.47 -2.46 -12.73
CA TRP A 377 -13.80 -2.98 -13.02
C TRP A 377 -14.46 -2.25 -14.19
N ALA A 378 -14.30 -0.92 -14.27
CA ALA A 378 -14.76 -0.15 -15.43
C ALA A 378 -14.10 -0.62 -16.73
N ALA A 379 -12.77 -0.82 -16.74
CA ALA A 379 -12.05 -1.32 -17.91
C ALA A 379 -12.53 -2.72 -18.36
N ILE A 380 -12.76 -3.62 -17.40
CA ILE A 380 -13.31 -4.96 -17.69
C ILE A 380 -14.74 -4.87 -18.26
N LEU A 381 -15.60 -4.03 -17.68
CA LEU A 381 -16.97 -3.86 -18.16
C LEU A 381 -17.05 -3.14 -19.51
N MET A 382 -16.03 -2.37 -19.91
CA MET A 382 -15.91 -1.78 -21.23
C MET A 382 -15.57 -2.81 -22.33
N ALA A 383 -14.92 -3.92 -21.98
CA ALA A 383 -14.43 -4.91 -22.95
C ALA A 383 -15.50 -5.47 -23.91
N PRO A 384 -16.76 -5.79 -23.49
CA PRO A 384 -17.82 -6.16 -24.42
C PRO A 384 -18.06 -5.11 -25.52
N LEU A 385 -18.17 -3.83 -25.14
CA LEU A 385 -18.43 -2.74 -26.08
C LEU A 385 -17.21 -2.41 -26.94
N ALA A 386 -16.00 -2.60 -26.41
CA ALA A 386 -14.76 -2.55 -27.20
C ALA A 386 -14.70 -3.68 -28.24
N GLY A 387 -15.10 -4.90 -27.88
CA GLY A 387 -15.24 -6.01 -28.83
C GLY A 387 -16.22 -5.70 -29.95
N HIS A 388 -17.36 -5.09 -29.63
CA HIS A 388 -18.32 -4.63 -30.64
C HIS A 388 -17.81 -3.44 -31.47
N PHE A 389 -16.94 -2.59 -30.92
CA PHE A 389 -16.25 -1.57 -31.72
C PHE A 389 -15.39 -2.23 -32.80
N ILE A 390 -14.64 -3.27 -32.45
CA ILE A 390 -13.75 -3.97 -33.39
C ILE A 390 -14.56 -4.65 -34.51
N THR A 391 -15.67 -5.32 -34.19
CA THR A 391 -16.54 -5.89 -35.25
C THR A 391 -17.12 -4.81 -36.16
N SER A 392 -17.61 -3.70 -35.57
CA SER A 392 -18.13 -2.58 -36.36
C SER A 392 -17.04 -1.89 -37.19
N LEU A 393 -15.79 -1.85 -36.70
CA LEU A 393 -14.63 -1.33 -37.42
C LEU A 393 -14.22 -2.25 -38.57
N ASN A 394 -14.25 -3.56 -38.39
CA ASN A 394 -13.78 -4.53 -39.40
C ASN A 394 -14.76 -4.71 -40.57
N GLY A 395 -16.06 -4.79 -40.29
CA GLY A 395 -17.07 -5.06 -41.34
C GLY A 395 -18.37 -4.27 -41.19
N GLY A 396 -18.53 -3.54 -40.09
CA GLY A 396 -19.78 -2.86 -39.77
C GLY A 396 -19.81 -1.36 -40.12
N ALA A 397 -20.65 -0.62 -39.41
CA ALA A 397 -20.98 0.76 -39.70
C ALA A 397 -19.78 1.69 -39.52
N VAL A 398 -18.95 1.47 -38.50
CA VAL A 398 -17.75 2.29 -38.27
C VAL A 398 -16.74 2.10 -39.41
N GLY A 399 -16.50 0.85 -39.83
CA GLY A 399 -15.62 0.52 -40.96
C GLY A 399 -16.13 1.11 -42.27
N ARG A 400 -17.40 0.88 -42.61
CA ARG A 400 -18.04 1.45 -43.82
C ARG A 400 -18.00 2.98 -43.79
N TRP A 401 -18.26 3.59 -42.64
CA TRP A 401 -18.19 5.03 -42.47
C TRP A 401 -16.77 5.54 -42.70
N LEU A 402 -15.74 4.94 -42.10
CA LEU A 402 -14.34 5.31 -42.34
C LEU A 402 -13.95 5.15 -43.81
N GLN A 403 -14.32 4.03 -44.44
CA GLN A 403 -14.03 3.80 -45.86
C GLN A 403 -14.68 4.82 -46.77
N GLN A 404 -15.94 5.21 -46.51
CA GLN A 404 -16.66 6.22 -47.29
C GLN A 404 -16.15 7.65 -47.01
N GLN A 405 -15.87 7.97 -45.74
CA GLN A 405 -15.53 9.32 -45.34
C GLN A 405 -14.05 9.64 -45.51
N VAL A 406 -13.11 8.72 -45.29
CA VAL A 406 -11.67 9.02 -45.33
C VAL A 406 -10.87 8.06 -46.22
N GLY A 407 -11.47 6.95 -46.65
CA GLY A 407 -10.88 6.01 -47.61
C GLY A 407 -10.41 4.70 -46.97
N ARG A 408 -9.99 3.76 -47.81
CA ARG A 408 -9.55 2.42 -47.37
C ARG A 408 -8.22 2.45 -46.62
N VAL A 409 -7.28 3.30 -47.05
CA VAL A 409 -5.94 3.41 -46.43
C VAL A 409 -6.06 3.87 -44.97
N THR A 410 -6.86 4.92 -44.72
CA THR A 410 -7.09 5.43 -43.35
C THR A 410 -7.82 4.43 -42.48
N TRP A 411 -8.75 3.66 -43.04
CA TRP A 411 -9.44 2.60 -42.30
C TRP A 411 -8.47 1.51 -41.81
N HIS A 412 -7.60 1.01 -42.70
CA HIS A 412 -6.54 0.08 -42.32
C HIS A 412 -5.52 0.70 -41.36
N ALA A 413 -5.17 1.98 -41.53
CA ALA A 413 -4.31 2.69 -40.60
C ALA A 413 -4.92 2.77 -39.19
N VAL A 414 -6.22 3.04 -39.06
CA VAL A 414 -6.92 3.04 -37.77
C VAL A 414 -6.91 1.64 -37.12
N GLN A 415 -7.15 0.58 -37.90
CA GLN A 415 -7.04 -0.80 -37.40
C GLN A 415 -5.62 -1.10 -36.90
N LEU A 416 -4.61 -0.77 -37.71
CA LEU A 416 -3.20 -0.98 -37.38
C LEU A 416 -2.78 -0.19 -36.13
N LEU A 417 -3.14 1.09 -36.04
CA LEU A 417 -2.84 1.94 -34.89
C LEU A 417 -3.54 1.44 -33.61
N LEU A 418 -4.78 0.95 -33.71
CA LEU A 418 -5.47 0.34 -32.58
C LEU A 418 -4.73 -0.92 -32.10
N THR A 419 -4.36 -1.81 -33.02
CA THR A 419 -3.63 -3.05 -32.68
C THR A 419 -2.26 -2.74 -32.08
N ILE A 420 -1.47 -1.87 -32.71
CA ILE A 420 -0.16 -1.44 -32.20
C ILE A 420 -0.34 -0.77 -30.84
N GLY A 421 -1.34 0.10 -30.68
CA GLY A 421 -1.63 0.77 -29.42
C GLY A 421 -1.94 -0.20 -28.29
N VAL A 422 -2.81 -1.19 -28.51
CA VAL A 422 -3.16 -2.20 -27.49
C VAL A 422 -1.93 -3.00 -27.08
N VAL A 423 -1.15 -3.48 -28.05
CA VAL A 423 0.08 -4.24 -27.78
C VAL A 423 1.13 -3.36 -27.09
N ALA A 424 1.31 -2.12 -27.53
CA ALA A 424 2.27 -1.19 -26.94
C ALA A 424 1.91 -0.85 -25.48
N PHE A 425 0.64 -0.57 -25.18
CA PHE A 425 0.19 -0.35 -23.80
C PHE A 425 0.39 -1.60 -22.94
N PHE A 426 0.03 -2.79 -23.44
CA PHE A 426 0.27 -4.04 -22.73
C PHE A 426 1.76 -4.26 -22.40
N VAL A 427 2.63 -4.16 -23.41
CA VAL A 427 4.08 -4.33 -23.25
C VAL A 427 4.66 -3.28 -22.31
N PHE A 428 4.23 -2.02 -22.47
CA PHE A 428 4.63 -0.93 -21.57
C PHE A 428 4.24 -1.22 -20.12
N THR A 429 3.00 -1.65 -19.86
CA THR A 429 2.54 -1.98 -18.51
C THR A 429 3.33 -3.13 -17.90
N VAL A 430 3.53 -4.24 -18.62
CA VAL A 430 4.28 -5.40 -18.12
C VAL A 430 5.76 -5.04 -17.90
N SER A 431 6.32 -4.16 -18.71
CA SER A 431 7.72 -3.72 -18.61
C SER A 431 7.90 -2.56 -17.63
N LEU A 432 6.81 -1.99 -17.08
CA LEU A 432 6.86 -0.85 -16.18
C LEU A 432 7.78 -1.08 -14.97
N PRO A 433 7.75 -2.26 -14.30
CA PRO A 433 8.67 -2.54 -13.20
C PRO A 433 10.16 -2.54 -13.59
N GLN A 434 10.48 -2.73 -14.87
CA GLN A 434 11.85 -2.68 -15.38
C GLN A 434 12.35 -1.24 -15.56
N PHE A 435 11.47 -0.32 -15.96
CA PHE A 435 11.78 1.10 -16.09
C PHE A 435 11.75 1.82 -14.75
N ARG A 436 10.83 1.42 -13.86
CA ARG A 436 10.69 1.96 -12.51
C ARG A 436 10.56 0.80 -11.53
N ARG A 437 11.62 0.55 -10.78
CA ARG A 437 11.62 -0.51 -9.76
C ARG A 437 10.65 -0.13 -8.65
N PHE A 438 9.61 -0.94 -8.50
CA PHE A 438 8.64 -0.83 -7.41
C PHE A 438 9.08 -1.62 -6.17
N GLN A 439 9.98 -2.58 -6.35
CA GLN A 439 10.56 -3.42 -5.31
C GLN A 439 12.09 -3.30 -5.31
N PRO A 440 12.76 -3.51 -4.16
CA PRO A 440 14.20 -3.70 -4.10
C PRO A 440 14.68 -4.85 -4.98
N ALA A 441 15.99 -4.93 -5.20
CA ALA A 441 16.58 -6.07 -5.92
C ALA A 441 16.27 -7.38 -5.19
N PRO A 442 16.10 -8.51 -5.90
CA PRO A 442 15.88 -9.80 -5.26
C PRO A 442 16.98 -10.14 -4.26
N ILE A 443 16.59 -10.52 -3.04
CA ILE A 443 17.50 -10.87 -1.94
C ILE A 443 17.55 -12.39 -1.83
N ASP A 444 18.76 -12.95 -1.74
CA ASP A 444 18.92 -14.34 -1.32
C ASP A 444 18.67 -14.45 0.19
N MET A 445 17.60 -15.17 0.58
CA MET A 445 17.20 -15.27 1.98
C MET A 445 18.02 -16.30 2.76
N GLN A 446 18.72 -17.21 2.07
CA GLN A 446 19.34 -18.36 2.74
C GLN A 446 20.36 -17.97 3.82
N PRO A 447 21.25 -16.98 3.62
CA PRO A 447 22.16 -16.54 4.68
C PRO A 447 21.44 -16.01 5.92
N ILE A 448 20.31 -15.31 5.75
CA ILE A 448 19.48 -14.79 6.85
C ILE A 448 18.80 -15.93 7.60
N VAL A 449 18.21 -16.88 6.87
CA VAL A 449 17.57 -18.07 7.45
C VAL A 449 18.59 -18.91 8.22
N ASN A 450 19.79 -19.08 7.67
CA ASN A 450 20.90 -19.75 8.35
C ASN A 450 21.29 -19.02 9.63
N PHE A 451 21.39 -17.69 9.61
CA PHE A 451 21.67 -16.88 10.79
C PHE A 451 20.58 -17.02 11.86
N ILE A 452 19.30 -17.02 11.49
CA ILE A 452 18.18 -17.16 12.43
C ILE A 452 18.16 -18.56 13.09
N ASN A 453 18.47 -19.59 12.31
CA ASN A 453 18.50 -20.97 12.81
C ASN A 453 19.74 -21.28 13.64
N LYS A 454 20.88 -20.67 13.29
CA LYS A 454 22.13 -20.77 14.04
C LYS A 454 21.93 -20.19 15.44
N ASP A 455 22.50 -20.86 16.43
CA ASP A 455 22.51 -20.41 17.84
C ASP A 455 21.13 -20.06 18.43
N GLN A 456 20.06 -20.63 17.86
CA GLN A 456 18.66 -20.42 18.28
C GLN A 456 18.20 -18.95 18.27
N HIS A 457 18.69 -18.14 17.32
CA HIS A 457 18.30 -16.73 17.22
C HIS A 457 16.78 -16.51 16.98
N TRP A 458 16.06 -17.52 16.50
CA TRP A 458 14.59 -17.53 16.40
C TRP A 458 13.84 -17.30 17.73
N ARG A 459 14.52 -17.41 18.90
CA ARG A 459 13.95 -17.13 20.23
C ARG A 459 13.67 -15.64 20.48
N TRP A 460 14.16 -14.75 19.61
CA TRP A 460 13.87 -13.33 19.63
C TRP A 460 13.12 -12.91 18.36
N ARG A 461 12.51 -11.73 18.40
CA ARG A 461 11.96 -11.11 17.19
C ARG A 461 13.04 -10.45 16.38
N TYR A 462 12.82 -10.38 15.07
CA TYR A 462 13.62 -9.60 14.15
C TYR A 462 12.80 -8.47 13.49
N LEU A 463 13.51 -7.55 12.84
CA LEU A 463 12.97 -6.54 11.93
C LEU A 463 13.80 -6.53 10.64
N THR A 464 13.18 -6.17 9.52
CA THR A 464 13.87 -5.98 8.24
C THR A 464 13.77 -4.52 7.84
N LEU A 465 14.81 -3.97 7.20
CA LEU A 465 14.83 -2.60 6.68
C LEU A 465 15.31 -2.63 5.22
N GLY A 466 14.52 -2.07 4.29
CA GLY A 466 14.86 -2.03 2.86
C GLY A 466 14.62 -3.34 2.09
N PHE A 467 13.71 -4.20 2.57
CA PHE A 467 13.39 -5.49 1.94
C PHE A 467 12.23 -5.39 0.96
N GLY A 468 11.39 -4.36 1.05
CA GLY A 468 10.14 -4.31 0.31
C GLY A 468 9.23 -5.49 0.67
N ASP A 469 8.45 -5.96 -0.30
CA ASP A 469 7.50 -7.07 -0.09
C ASP A 469 8.20 -8.43 0.10
N GLN A 470 9.51 -8.51 -0.16
CA GLN A 470 10.31 -9.71 0.06
C GLN A 470 10.45 -10.07 1.55
N MET A 471 10.16 -9.15 2.49
CA MET A 471 10.06 -9.48 3.91
C MET A 471 9.06 -10.61 4.17
N ALA A 472 7.97 -10.67 3.37
CA ALA A 472 6.97 -11.72 3.48
C ALA A 472 7.52 -13.08 3.01
N TRP A 473 8.42 -13.06 2.03
CA TRP A 473 9.13 -14.25 1.58
C TRP A 473 10.09 -14.79 2.64
N LEU A 474 10.80 -13.91 3.37
CA LEU A 474 11.61 -14.30 4.52
C LEU A 474 10.74 -14.96 5.61
N SER A 475 9.60 -14.35 5.97
CA SER A 475 8.69 -14.90 6.99
C SER A 475 8.10 -16.27 6.64
N ILE A 476 8.05 -16.67 5.35
CA ILE A 476 7.63 -18.02 4.93
C ILE A 476 8.72 -19.06 5.25
N GLN A 477 9.99 -18.67 5.17
CA GLN A 477 11.13 -19.58 5.30
C GLN A 477 11.63 -19.76 6.73
N THR A 478 11.08 -19.05 7.70
CA THR A 478 11.49 -19.12 9.11
C THR A 478 10.29 -19.12 10.05
N ASP A 479 10.48 -19.72 11.23
CA ASP A 479 9.52 -19.69 12.33
C ASP A 479 9.74 -18.51 13.29
N ALA A 480 10.83 -17.75 13.09
CA ALA A 480 11.08 -16.55 13.87
C ALA A 480 10.00 -15.49 13.61
N LEU A 481 9.63 -14.78 14.68
CA LEU A 481 8.57 -13.77 14.64
C LEU A 481 9.16 -12.39 14.35
N GLN A 482 8.36 -11.48 13.78
CA GLN A 482 8.75 -10.09 13.60
C GLN A 482 7.67 -9.12 14.09
N VAL A 483 8.11 -7.88 14.36
CA VAL A 483 7.24 -6.80 14.82
C VAL A 483 6.50 -6.11 13.67
N ASP A 484 7.08 -6.13 12.48
CA ASP A 484 6.49 -5.58 11.26
C ASP A 484 5.65 -6.63 10.51
N GLY A 485 5.03 -6.24 9.40
CA GLY A 485 4.26 -7.13 8.57
C GLY A 485 3.75 -6.44 7.31
N ASN A 486 3.27 -7.23 6.35
CA ASN A 486 2.88 -6.71 5.04
C ASN A 486 1.36 -6.68 4.81
N TYR A 487 0.56 -6.95 5.85
CA TYR A 487 -0.90 -6.84 5.80
C TYR A 487 -1.42 -5.71 6.68
N HIS A 488 -1.57 -4.51 6.11
CA HIS A 488 -1.76 -3.28 6.91
C HIS A 488 -3.08 -3.22 7.68
N SER A 489 -4.10 -4.00 7.31
CA SER A 489 -5.38 -4.06 8.04
C SER A 489 -5.31 -4.89 9.33
N ALA A 490 -4.26 -5.71 9.49
CA ALA A 490 -4.04 -6.51 10.70
C ALA A 490 -3.18 -5.80 11.75
N ARG A 491 -2.67 -4.59 11.47
CA ARG A 491 -1.87 -3.81 12.42
C ARG A 491 -2.70 -3.51 13.67
N ARG A 492 -2.13 -3.84 14.84
CA ARG A 492 -2.74 -3.57 16.16
C ARG A 492 -1.81 -2.85 17.11
N LEU A 493 -0.52 -2.75 16.78
CA LEU A 493 0.47 -2.07 17.60
C LEU A 493 0.19 -0.57 17.59
N PRO A 494 -0.01 0.08 18.76
CA PRO A 494 -0.38 1.49 18.86
C PRO A 494 0.53 2.42 18.03
N GLU A 495 1.83 2.15 18.02
CA GLU A 495 2.87 2.90 17.31
C GLU A 495 2.66 2.87 15.78
N MET A 496 1.96 1.85 15.26
CA MET A 496 1.63 1.71 13.83
C MET A 496 0.17 2.08 13.50
N THR A 497 -0.77 1.89 14.43
CA THR A 497 -2.21 2.16 14.17
C THR A 497 -2.55 3.63 14.25
N THR A 498 -1.72 4.40 14.93
CA THR A 498 -1.94 5.82 15.16
C THR A 498 -1.14 6.74 14.25
N THR A 499 -0.22 6.17 13.49
CA THR A 499 0.56 6.83 12.45
C THR A 499 0.16 6.29 11.08
N SER A 500 0.38 7.08 10.03
CA SER A 500 0.07 6.71 8.64
C SER A 500 1.16 5.83 7.99
N VAL A 501 1.65 4.83 8.73
CA VAL A 501 2.86 4.04 8.36
C VAL A 501 2.51 2.63 7.94
N GLU A 502 2.54 2.34 6.64
CA GLU A 502 2.23 0.99 6.13
C GLU A 502 3.12 -0.11 6.72
N ARG A 503 4.43 0.13 6.73
CA ARG A 503 5.50 -0.78 7.17
C ARG A 503 6.65 0.01 7.78
N LEU A 504 7.31 -0.58 8.77
CA LEU A 504 8.50 0.00 9.41
C LEU A 504 9.73 -0.10 8.49
N GLU A 505 9.83 -1.18 7.70
CA GLU A 505 10.95 -1.39 6.76
C GLU A 505 11.12 -0.27 5.71
N GLY A 506 9.99 0.34 5.33
CA GLY A 506 9.89 1.45 4.38
C GLY A 506 9.62 2.81 5.03
N ALA A 507 9.90 2.96 6.34
CA ALA A 507 9.61 4.17 7.11
C ALA A 507 10.06 5.47 6.43
N LYS A 508 11.23 5.46 5.76
CA LYS A 508 11.78 6.63 5.04
C LYS A 508 10.88 7.19 3.94
N PHE A 509 9.98 6.38 3.39
CA PHE A 509 9.02 6.82 2.35
C PHE A 509 7.75 7.45 2.92
N ARG A 510 7.56 7.41 4.25
CA ARG A 510 6.39 7.94 4.95
C ARG A 510 6.67 9.21 5.75
N GLY A 511 7.87 9.77 5.66
CA GLY A 511 8.24 11.02 6.33
C GLY A 511 8.32 10.88 7.86
N ILE A 512 8.05 11.97 8.58
CA ILE A 512 8.07 12.04 10.06
C ILE A 512 7.29 10.89 10.72
N PRO A 513 6.03 10.59 10.34
CA PRO A 513 5.29 9.52 11.01
C PRO A 513 5.94 8.15 10.86
N GLY A 514 6.51 7.88 9.67
CA GLY A 514 7.25 6.66 9.36
C GLY A 514 8.43 6.47 10.29
N ILE A 515 9.30 7.47 10.30
CA ILE A 515 10.56 7.44 11.05
C ILE A 515 10.30 7.48 12.56
N GLY A 516 9.36 8.31 13.03
CA GLY A 516 8.97 8.36 14.44
C GLY A 516 8.40 7.03 14.94
N SER A 517 7.57 6.35 14.14
CA SER A 517 7.08 5.01 14.48
C SER A 517 8.25 4.02 14.63
N LEU A 518 9.20 4.03 13.69
CA LEU A 518 10.40 3.18 13.77
C LEU A 518 11.24 3.51 15.02
N GLN A 519 11.50 4.79 15.29
CA GLN A 519 12.22 5.26 16.48
C GLN A 519 11.58 4.75 17.78
N GLN A 520 10.25 4.72 17.88
CA GLN A 520 9.55 4.19 19.05
C GLN A 520 9.80 2.68 19.26
N PHE A 521 9.88 1.88 18.19
CA PHE A 521 10.24 0.46 18.29
C PHE A 521 11.71 0.26 18.67
N LEU A 522 12.61 1.10 18.14
CA LEU A 522 14.04 1.02 18.42
C LEU A 522 14.41 1.53 19.81
N ASN A 523 13.62 2.44 20.38
CA ASN A 523 13.85 2.98 21.71
C ASN A 523 13.54 1.94 22.81
N VAL A 524 12.44 1.18 22.67
CA VAL A 524 12.01 0.18 23.66
C VAL A 524 11.96 -1.25 23.07
N PRO A 525 13.08 -1.81 22.58
CA PRO A 525 13.11 -3.12 21.92
C PRO A 525 12.69 -4.28 22.85
N GLU A 526 12.91 -4.14 24.16
CA GLU A 526 12.56 -5.15 25.17
C GLU A 526 11.05 -5.37 25.24
N LYS A 527 10.25 -4.31 25.00
CA LYS A 527 8.78 -4.39 24.93
C LYS A 527 8.32 -5.42 23.90
N TYR A 528 9.11 -5.61 22.85
CA TYR A 528 8.79 -6.47 21.71
C TYR A 528 9.70 -7.69 21.58
N ASN A 529 10.61 -7.93 22.52
CA ASN A 529 11.64 -8.96 22.40
C ASN A 529 12.43 -8.83 21.08
N LEU A 530 12.61 -7.61 20.57
CA LEU A 530 13.27 -7.33 19.30
C LEU A 530 14.78 -7.29 19.53
N LYS A 531 15.51 -8.25 18.97
CA LYS A 531 16.96 -8.37 19.18
C LYS A 531 17.79 -8.13 17.92
N TYR A 532 17.28 -8.52 16.75
CA TYR A 532 18.03 -8.48 15.50
C TYR A 532 17.35 -7.62 14.45
N ILE A 533 18.14 -6.86 13.69
CA ILE A 533 17.67 -6.09 12.55
C ILE A 533 18.52 -6.44 11.33
N PHE A 534 17.85 -6.84 10.25
CA PHE A 534 18.47 -7.10 8.95
C PHE A 534 18.29 -5.85 8.08
N SER A 535 19.37 -5.11 7.87
CA SER A 535 19.39 -3.87 7.09
C SER A 535 19.98 -4.09 5.70
N ASN A 536 19.23 -3.70 4.68
CA ASN A 536 19.66 -3.61 3.28
C ASN A 536 19.79 -2.15 2.80
N ASP A 537 19.66 -1.19 3.73
CA ASP A 537 19.49 0.23 3.39
C ASP A 537 20.20 1.10 4.41
N ASN A 538 21.38 1.58 4.02
CA ASN A 538 22.28 2.33 4.91
C ASN A 538 21.63 3.59 5.49
N PHE A 539 20.54 4.13 4.88
CA PHE A 539 19.78 5.26 5.39
C PHE A 539 19.45 5.16 6.89
N TYR A 540 19.22 3.94 7.39
CA TYR A 540 18.85 3.69 8.78
C TYR A 540 20.05 3.48 9.72
N ASP A 541 21.26 3.30 9.21
CA ASP A 541 22.44 2.91 10.01
C ASP A 541 22.78 3.94 11.11
N PRO A 542 22.76 5.27 10.87
CA PRO A 542 23.00 6.24 11.93
C PRO A 542 21.94 6.14 13.03
N LEU A 543 20.67 5.94 12.67
CA LEU A 543 19.58 5.78 13.65
C LEU A 543 19.82 4.57 14.55
N LEU A 544 20.21 3.43 13.96
CA LEU A 544 20.52 2.21 14.71
C LEU A 544 21.69 2.44 15.67
N PHE A 545 22.78 3.03 15.18
CA PHE A 545 23.97 3.34 15.98
C PHE A 545 23.65 4.24 17.19
N PHE A 546 22.98 5.38 16.96
CA PHE A 546 22.71 6.34 18.03
C PHE A 546 21.69 5.83 19.05
N TYR A 547 20.78 4.92 18.66
CA TYR A 547 19.88 4.21 19.58
C TYR A 547 20.58 3.02 20.28
N GLY A 548 21.89 2.86 20.09
CA GLY A 548 22.75 1.89 20.75
C GLY A 548 22.67 0.46 20.20
N TRP A 549 22.15 0.28 18.99
CA TRP A 549 22.31 -0.96 18.24
C TRP A 549 23.74 -1.01 17.69
N HIS A 550 24.35 -2.20 17.64
CA HIS A 550 25.69 -2.35 17.09
C HIS A 550 25.70 -3.32 15.90
N ARG A 551 26.59 -3.02 14.95
CA ARG A 551 26.81 -3.83 13.75
C ARG A 551 27.60 -5.08 14.12
N ILE A 552 27.07 -6.27 13.82
CA ILE A 552 27.80 -7.53 14.00
C ILE A 552 28.56 -7.96 12.74
N GLY A 553 28.16 -7.43 11.58
CA GLY A 553 28.77 -7.68 10.28
C GLY A 553 27.73 -7.87 9.16
N ALA A 554 28.23 -8.00 7.93
CA ALA A 554 27.41 -8.37 6.79
C ALA A 554 27.37 -9.89 6.60
N LEU A 555 26.21 -10.41 6.18
CA LEU A 555 26.05 -11.80 5.76
C LEU A 555 26.61 -12.00 4.34
N GLU A 556 26.67 -13.25 3.87
CA GLU A 556 27.16 -13.61 2.52
C GLU A 556 26.40 -12.95 1.36
N ASN A 557 25.22 -12.40 1.62
CA ASN A 557 24.37 -11.68 0.68
C ASN A 557 24.42 -10.15 0.87
N ASP A 558 25.46 -9.64 1.54
CA ASP A 558 25.70 -8.22 1.84
C ASP A 558 24.67 -7.56 2.77
N ILE A 559 23.74 -8.33 3.35
CA ILE A 559 22.78 -7.81 4.33
C ILE A 559 23.49 -7.58 5.66
N VAL A 560 23.44 -6.36 6.16
CA VAL A 560 24.04 -5.98 7.44
C VAL A 560 23.14 -6.40 8.58
N VAL A 561 23.71 -7.07 9.58
CA VAL A 561 23.00 -7.46 10.79
C VAL A 561 23.37 -6.51 11.91
N TRP A 562 22.33 -5.98 12.56
CA TRP A 562 22.42 -5.18 13.77
C TRP A 562 21.81 -5.96 14.93
N GLU A 563 22.42 -5.81 16.10
CA GLU A 563 22.01 -6.49 17.33
C GLU A 563 21.85 -5.49 18.48
N ARG A 564 20.92 -5.78 19.38
CA ARG A 564 20.83 -5.16 20.70
C ARG A 564 21.09 -6.21 21.79
N GLU A 565 22.01 -5.92 22.70
CA GLU A 565 22.28 -6.82 23.84
C GLU A 565 21.21 -6.71 24.94
N ASP A 566 21.22 -7.67 25.88
CA ASP A 566 20.35 -7.73 27.07
C ASP A 566 18.83 -7.77 26.78
N ILE A 567 18.42 -8.15 25.57
CA ILE A 567 17.01 -8.33 25.21
C ILE A 567 16.49 -9.67 25.75
N PRO A 568 15.37 -9.69 26.51
CA PRO A 568 14.78 -10.92 26.98
C PRO A 568 14.24 -11.77 25.83
N VAL A 569 14.44 -13.09 25.91
CA VAL A 569 13.85 -14.05 24.97
C VAL A 569 12.32 -13.99 24.99
N LEU A 570 11.70 -14.41 23.89
CA LEU A 570 10.25 -14.55 23.81
C LEU A 570 9.73 -15.49 24.92
N PRO A 571 8.62 -15.15 25.59
CA PRO A 571 7.94 -16.07 26.50
C PRO A 571 7.50 -17.35 25.77
N GLU A 572 7.52 -18.49 26.47
CA GLU A 572 7.07 -19.78 25.90
C GLU A 572 5.61 -19.74 25.43
N VAL A 573 4.76 -19.00 26.15
CA VAL A 573 3.35 -18.82 25.81
C VAL A 573 3.10 -17.37 25.43
N LEU A 574 2.86 -17.15 24.14
CA LEU A 574 2.55 -15.83 23.61
C LEU A 574 1.06 -15.51 23.77
N PRO A 575 0.70 -14.24 24.08
CA PRO A 575 -0.69 -13.80 24.09
C PRO A 575 -1.32 -14.02 22.71
N ARG A 576 -2.49 -14.65 22.66
CA ARG A 576 -3.28 -14.78 21.43
C ARG A 576 -4.76 -14.61 21.71
N ARG A 577 -5.48 -14.06 20.73
CA ARG A 577 -6.95 -13.98 20.77
C ARG A 577 -7.53 -15.24 20.15
N GLU A 578 -8.35 -15.96 20.89
CA GLU A 578 -9.00 -17.18 20.43
C GLU A 578 -10.35 -16.89 19.76
N VAL A 579 -10.63 -17.52 18.62
CA VAL A 579 -11.99 -17.53 18.03
C VAL A 579 -12.65 -18.89 18.26
N PRO A 580 -14.00 -18.96 18.36
CA PRO A 580 -14.69 -20.22 18.58
C PRO A 580 -14.38 -21.29 17.53
N LEU A 581 -14.35 -22.57 17.93
CA LEU A 581 -14.01 -23.69 17.04
C LEU A 581 -14.89 -23.73 15.78
N TYR A 582 -16.20 -23.47 15.90
CA TYR A 582 -17.10 -23.49 14.75
C TYR A 582 -16.74 -22.40 13.72
N HIS A 583 -16.21 -21.24 14.14
CA HIS A 583 -15.68 -20.24 13.21
C HIS A 583 -14.47 -20.77 12.44
N ARG A 584 -13.55 -21.46 13.11
CA ARG A 584 -12.36 -22.05 12.47
C ARG A 584 -12.74 -23.11 11.44
N VAL A 585 -13.65 -24.01 11.82
CA VAL A 585 -14.17 -25.05 10.91
C VAL A 585 -14.89 -24.43 9.72
N MET A 586 -15.74 -23.43 9.94
CA MET A 586 -16.43 -22.73 8.85
C MET A 586 -15.44 -22.08 7.88
N PHE A 587 -14.46 -21.33 8.40
CA PHE A 587 -13.47 -20.62 7.57
C PHE A 587 -12.55 -21.58 6.80
N GLY A 588 -12.16 -22.70 7.42
CA GLY A 588 -11.31 -23.72 6.81
C GLY A 588 -12.02 -24.64 5.82
N THR A 589 -13.37 -24.64 5.75
CA THR A 589 -14.12 -25.58 4.90
C THR A 589 -15.10 -24.93 3.92
N LEU A 590 -15.84 -23.90 4.33
CA LEU A 590 -16.92 -23.33 3.50
C LEU A 590 -16.41 -22.69 2.19
N PRO A 591 -15.31 -21.92 2.17
CA PRO A 591 -14.81 -21.32 0.93
C PRO A 591 -14.41 -22.38 -0.10
N LEU A 592 -13.66 -23.41 0.31
CA LEU A 592 -13.32 -24.54 -0.56
C LEU A 592 -14.54 -25.34 -0.99
N ALA A 593 -15.48 -25.60 -0.08
CA ALA A 593 -16.73 -26.28 -0.42
C ALA A 593 -17.54 -25.49 -1.46
N ALA A 594 -17.53 -24.16 -1.40
CA ALA A 594 -18.15 -23.31 -2.40
C ALA A 594 -17.46 -23.41 -3.76
N LEU A 595 -16.13 -23.45 -3.80
CA LEU A 595 -15.38 -23.66 -5.05
C LEU A 595 -15.64 -25.06 -5.64
N LEU A 596 -15.63 -26.10 -4.81
CA LEU A 596 -15.96 -27.47 -5.24
C LEU A 596 -17.39 -27.56 -5.76
N ALA A 597 -18.36 -26.93 -5.08
CA ALA A 597 -19.73 -26.84 -5.54
C ALA A 597 -19.83 -26.09 -6.88
N ALA A 598 -19.08 -24.99 -7.05
CA ALA A 598 -19.03 -24.24 -8.31
C ALA A 598 -18.47 -25.12 -9.44
N LEU A 599 -17.38 -25.85 -9.19
CA LEU A 599 -16.79 -26.78 -10.15
C LEU A 599 -17.79 -27.87 -10.53
N LEU A 600 -18.34 -28.60 -9.55
CA LEU A 600 -19.26 -29.72 -9.77
C LEU A 600 -20.56 -29.28 -10.48
N THR A 601 -21.13 -28.14 -10.10
CA THR A 601 -22.38 -27.67 -10.71
C THR A 601 -22.19 -27.19 -12.14
N THR A 602 -21.08 -26.52 -12.44
CA THR A 602 -20.77 -26.01 -13.79
C THR A 602 -20.30 -27.10 -14.74
N THR A 603 -19.56 -28.10 -14.24
CA THR A 603 -19.05 -29.24 -15.03
C THR A 603 -19.92 -30.50 -14.93
N SER A 604 -21.08 -30.43 -14.26
CA SER A 604 -22.03 -31.55 -14.02
C SER A 604 -22.34 -32.44 -15.24
N ALA A 605 -22.27 -31.91 -16.46
CA ALA A 605 -22.46 -32.69 -17.69
C ALA A 605 -21.37 -33.75 -17.94
N HIS A 606 -20.17 -33.55 -17.40
CA HIS A 606 -19.03 -34.45 -17.53
C HIS A 606 -18.95 -35.46 -16.35
N TRP A 607 -19.42 -35.05 -15.17
CA TRP A 607 -19.37 -35.88 -13.96
C TRP A 607 -20.59 -36.79 -13.78
N SER A 608 -21.69 -36.56 -14.51
CA SER A 608 -22.91 -37.36 -14.32
C SER A 608 -22.68 -38.84 -14.58
N LEU A 609 -21.83 -39.21 -15.54
CA LEU A 609 -21.52 -40.61 -15.86
C LEU A 609 -20.59 -41.26 -14.81
N PRO A 610 -19.42 -40.67 -14.44
CA PRO A 610 -18.61 -41.19 -13.32
C PRO A 610 -19.35 -41.28 -12.00
N LEU A 611 -20.17 -40.28 -11.65
CA LEU A 611 -20.95 -40.28 -10.40
C LEU A 611 -22.02 -41.36 -10.40
N HIS A 612 -22.63 -41.67 -11.55
CA HIS A 612 -23.57 -42.77 -11.68
C HIS A 612 -22.85 -44.12 -11.54
N LEU A 613 -21.74 -44.32 -12.26
CA LEU A 613 -20.90 -45.52 -12.14
C LEU A 613 -20.39 -45.74 -10.70
N PHE A 614 -19.92 -44.69 -10.03
CA PHE A 614 -19.42 -44.76 -8.66
C PHE A 614 -20.53 -45.04 -7.64
N ALA A 615 -21.71 -44.44 -7.84
CA ALA A 615 -22.89 -44.72 -7.02
C ALA A 615 -23.40 -46.16 -7.19
N GLU A 616 -23.33 -46.70 -8.39
CA GLU A 616 -23.64 -48.10 -8.71
C GLU A 616 -22.62 -49.03 -8.03
N LEU A 617 -21.32 -48.70 -8.10
CA LEU A 617 -20.23 -49.44 -7.46
C LEU A 617 -20.35 -49.49 -5.92
N LEU A 618 -20.92 -48.45 -5.30
CA LEU A 618 -21.16 -48.37 -3.85
C LEU A 618 -22.57 -48.83 -3.42
N GLY A 619 -23.43 -49.26 -4.35
CA GLY A 619 -24.81 -49.68 -4.05
C GLY A 619 -25.72 -48.54 -3.54
N LEU A 620 -25.35 -47.27 -3.80
CA LEU A 620 -26.05 -46.08 -3.29
C LEU A 620 -27.17 -45.57 -4.21
N GLU A 621 -27.47 -46.29 -5.30
CA GLU A 621 -28.46 -45.89 -6.29
C GLU A 621 -29.85 -45.61 -5.70
N GLN A 622 -30.32 -46.47 -4.79
CA GLN A 622 -31.63 -46.31 -4.16
C GLN A 622 -31.68 -45.05 -3.25
N SER A 623 -30.60 -44.79 -2.52
CA SER A 623 -30.44 -43.62 -1.66
C SER A 623 -30.41 -42.31 -2.47
N LEU A 624 -29.69 -42.30 -3.60
CA LEU A 624 -29.64 -41.16 -4.51
C LEU A 624 -30.97 -40.94 -5.23
N ALA A 625 -31.66 -42.00 -5.63
CA ALA A 625 -33.00 -41.92 -6.22
C ALA A 625 -34.05 -41.41 -5.22
N TRP A 626 -33.92 -41.78 -3.94
CA TRP A 626 -34.76 -41.26 -2.85
C TRP A 626 -34.47 -39.77 -2.57
N LEU A 627 -33.20 -39.38 -2.49
CA LEU A 627 -32.77 -37.97 -2.34
C LEU A 627 -33.26 -37.10 -3.50
N ARG A 628 -33.10 -37.55 -4.76
CA ARG A 628 -33.61 -36.84 -5.94
C ARG A 628 -35.12 -36.66 -5.86
N ARG A 629 -35.87 -37.70 -5.49
CA ARG A 629 -37.35 -37.63 -5.33
C ARG A 629 -37.77 -36.68 -4.21
N ARG A 630 -37.05 -36.68 -3.08
CA ARG A 630 -37.32 -35.79 -1.93
C ARG A 630 -37.00 -34.33 -2.25
N GLN A 631 -35.87 -34.07 -2.92
CA GLN A 631 -35.49 -32.75 -3.40
C GLN A 631 -36.48 -32.21 -4.45
N GLN A 632 -36.93 -33.07 -5.38
CA GLN A 632 -37.98 -32.70 -6.34
C GLN A 632 -39.30 -32.36 -5.65
N ARG A 633 -39.73 -33.12 -4.62
CA ARG A 633 -40.96 -32.84 -3.86
C ARG A 633 -40.87 -31.56 -3.02
N ALA A 634 -39.78 -31.38 -2.25
CA ALA A 634 -39.59 -30.19 -1.43
C ALA A 634 -39.53 -28.91 -2.28
N THR A 635 -38.80 -28.96 -3.40
CA THR A 635 -38.70 -27.81 -4.31
C THR A 635 -39.96 -27.59 -5.14
N ALA A 636 -40.75 -28.63 -5.44
CA ALA A 636 -42.06 -28.49 -6.09
C ALA A 636 -43.09 -27.83 -5.15
N GLY A 637 -43.08 -28.20 -3.86
CA GLY A 637 -43.92 -27.60 -2.82
C GLY A 637 -43.69 -26.10 -2.66
N LEU A 638 -42.42 -25.66 -2.60
CA LEU A 638 -42.07 -24.25 -2.48
C LEU A 638 -42.53 -23.42 -3.70
N THR A 639 -42.30 -23.92 -4.93
CA THR A 639 -42.75 -23.24 -6.16
C THR A 639 -44.27 -23.21 -6.31
N ARG A 640 -44.99 -24.26 -5.87
CA ARG A 640 -46.46 -24.25 -5.86
C ARG A 640 -46.99 -23.28 -4.82
N TRP A 641 -46.38 -23.23 -3.63
CA TRP A 641 -46.77 -22.29 -2.58
C TRP A 641 -46.57 -20.84 -3.01
N THR A 642 -45.40 -20.49 -3.58
CA THR A 642 -45.17 -19.13 -4.10
C THR A 642 -46.07 -18.77 -5.28
N ASN A 643 -46.31 -19.72 -6.19
CA ASN A 643 -47.19 -19.44 -7.34
C ASN A 643 -48.65 -19.28 -6.91
N HIS A 644 -49.16 -20.12 -6.01
CA HIS A 644 -50.57 -20.11 -5.62
C HIS A 644 -50.91 -18.98 -4.64
N TYR A 645 -50.06 -18.70 -3.66
CA TYR A 645 -50.37 -17.70 -2.61
C TYR A 645 -49.82 -16.29 -2.89
N LEU A 646 -48.76 -16.14 -3.69
CA LEU A 646 -48.18 -14.83 -4.02
C LEU A 646 -48.44 -14.43 -5.47
N MET A 647 -48.20 -15.32 -6.45
CA MET A 647 -48.32 -14.95 -7.88
C MET A 647 -49.75 -14.86 -8.36
N GLU A 648 -50.57 -15.91 -8.19
CA GLU A 648 -51.94 -15.96 -8.72
C GLU A 648 -52.84 -14.80 -8.23
N PRO A 649 -52.85 -14.41 -6.94
CA PRO A 649 -53.64 -13.27 -6.49
C PRO A 649 -53.09 -11.91 -6.97
N LEU A 650 -51.77 -11.74 -7.14
CA LEU A 650 -51.20 -10.51 -7.71
C LEU A 650 -51.42 -10.44 -9.21
N ASP A 651 -51.20 -11.54 -9.93
CA ASP A 651 -51.36 -11.65 -11.38
C ASP A 651 -52.81 -11.42 -11.78
N SER A 652 -53.77 -12.01 -11.04
CA SER A 652 -55.21 -11.78 -11.27
C SER A 652 -55.63 -10.33 -11.00
N ARG A 653 -55.12 -9.69 -9.94
CA ARG A 653 -55.35 -8.26 -9.66
C ARG A 653 -54.73 -7.37 -10.74
N LEU A 654 -53.49 -7.64 -11.14
CA LEU A 654 -52.81 -6.90 -12.21
C LEU A 654 -53.50 -7.11 -13.55
N LEU A 655 -53.96 -8.33 -13.86
CA LEU A 655 -54.75 -8.64 -15.05
C LEU A 655 -56.05 -7.83 -15.07
N ALA A 656 -56.77 -7.75 -13.95
CA ALA A 656 -58.01 -6.97 -13.85
C ALA A 656 -57.79 -5.48 -14.13
N VAL A 657 -56.66 -4.91 -13.67
CA VAL A 657 -56.28 -3.50 -13.94
C VAL A 657 -55.69 -3.32 -15.34
N ALA A 658 -55.03 -4.34 -15.89
CA ALA A 658 -54.34 -4.33 -17.19
C ALA A 658 -55.26 -4.45 -18.41
N GLN A 659 -56.57 -4.68 -18.22
CA GLN A 659 -57.54 -4.72 -19.31
C GLN A 659 -57.75 -3.32 -19.89
N LEU A 660 -57.43 -3.17 -21.18
CA LEU A 660 -57.54 -1.89 -21.89
C LEU A 660 -58.93 -1.63 -22.49
N GLY A 661 -59.83 -2.61 -22.56
CA GLY A 661 -61.20 -2.42 -23.10
C GLY A 661 -61.22 -1.67 -24.45
N GLU A 662 -62.22 -0.79 -24.64
CA GLU A 662 -62.33 0.12 -25.81
C GLU A 662 -61.35 1.32 -25.78
N LEU A 663 -60.42 1.39 -24.81
CA LEU A 663 -59.50 2.54 -24.66
C LEU A 663 -58.32 2.53 -25.68
N ALA A 664 -58.29 1.56 -26.60
CA ALA A 664 -57.24 1.42 -27.61
C ALA A 664 -57.33 2.46 -28.75
N GLU A 665 -58.48 3.12 -28.95
CA GLU A 665 -58.74 4.08 -30.02
C GLU A 665 -58.66 5.55 -29.58
N LEU A 666 -57.90 5.85 -28.52
CA LEU A 666 -57.73 7.23 -28.04
C LEU A 666 -56.67 7.98 -28.86
N SER A 667 -57.02 9.18 -29.32
CA SER A 667 -56.12 10.06 -30.06
C SER A 667 -55.03 10.66 -29.14
N ALA A 668 -53.82 10.85 -29.68
CA ALA A 668 -52.67 11.30 -28.91
C ALA A 668 -52.89 12.64 -28.19
N PRO A 669 -52.51 12.78 -26.90
CA PRO A 669 -52.49 14.07 -26.24
C PRO A 669 -51.42 15.01 -26.86
N PRO A 670 -51.65 16.33 -26.91
CA PRO A 670 -50.81 17.28 -27.64
C PRO A 670 -49.32 17.27 -27.25
N TRP A 671 -49.03 17.09 -25.96
CA TRP A 671 -47.65 17.04 -25.45
C TRP A 671 -46.88 15.82 -25.97
N GLN A 672 -47.53 14.68 -26.22
CA GLN A 672 -46.87 13.50 -26.80
C GLN A 672 -46.60 13.67 -28.27
N ARG A 673 -47.52 14.28 -29.03
CA ARG A 673 -47.22 14.69 -30.42
C ARG A 673 -46.09 15.71 -30.46
N HIS A 674 -46.05 16.66 -29.52
CA HIS A 674 -44.93 17.60 -29.45
C HIS A 674 -43.62 16.93 -29.07
N LEU A 675 -43.63 15.97 -28.14
CA LEU A 675 -42.43 15.20 -27.77
C LEU A 675 -41.97 14.32 -28.94
N GLN A 676 -42.90 13.66 -29.62
CA GLN A 676 -42.63 12.80 -30.76
C GLN A 676 -42.12 13.61 -31.95
N ASN A 677 -42.78 14.73 -32.29
CA ASN A 677 -42.29 15.67 -33.30
C ASN A 677 -40.95 16.31 -32.90
N PHE A 678 -40.70 16.55 -31.61
CA PHE A 678 -39.42 17.05 -31.11
C PHE A 678 -38.31 15.99 -31.27
N TRP A 679 -38.58 14.73 -30.94
CA TRP A 679 -37.66 13.61 -31.12
C TRP A 679 -37.43 13.29 -32.60
N GLU A 680 -38.47 13.28 -33.43
CA GLU A 680 -38.39 13.13 -34.88
C GLU A 680 -37.65 14.31 -35.52
N ALA A 681 -37.84 15.55 -35.04
CA ALA A 681 -37.06 16.71 -35.46
C ALA A 681 -35.60 16.64 -35.00
N LEU A 682 -35.31 16.10 -33.81
CA LEU A 682 -33.95 15.85 -33.32
C LEU A 682 -33.24 14.77 -34.13
N GLN A 683 -33.95 13.69 -34.48
CA GLN A 683 -33.44 12.61 -35.35
C GLN A 683 -33.24 13.09 -36.79
N ALA A 684 -34.15 13.92 -37.32
CA ALA A 684 -34.06 14.53 -38.65
C ALA A 684 -32.94 15.58 -38.75
N ARG A 685 -32.64 16.32 -37.67
CA ARG A 685 -31.50 17.26 -37.59
C ARG A 685 -30.12 16.59 -37.63
N GLY A 686 -30.06 15.25 -37.55
CA GLY A 686 -28.85 14.46 -37.78
C GLY A 686 -28.54 14.13 -39.25
N ALA A 687 -29.40 14.54 -40.19
CA ALA A 687 -29.25 14.28 -41.62
C ALA A 687 -28.72 15.52 -42.37
N ALA A 688 -27.79 15.27 -43.30
CA ALA A 688 -27.20 16.21 -44.27
C ALA A 688 -26.21 17.28 -43.73
N VAL A 689 -25.10 16.84 -43.14
CA VAL A 689 -23.83 17.61 -43.30
C VAL A 689 -23.08 17.00 -44.48
N ASN A 690 -22.71 17.83 -45.45
CA ASN A 690 -22.05 17.41 -46.69
C ASN A 690 -20.76 16.62 -46.37
N ALA A 691 -20.47 15.57 -47.14
CA ALA A 691 -19.32 14.67 -46.90
C ALA A 691 -17.98 15.44 -46.90
N GLN A 692 -17.89 16.50 -47.70
CA GLN A 692 -16.74 17.39 -47.73
C GLN A 692 -16.59 18.18 -46.42
N THR A 693 -17.67 18.75 -45.89
CA THR A 693 -17.68 19.46 -44.61
C THR A 693 -17.33 18.54 -43.44
N ARG A 694 -17.77 17.28 -43.46
CA ARG A 694 -17.39 16.26 -42.46
C ARG A 694 -15.90 15.88 -42.53
N ARG A 695 -15.35 15.73 -43.74
CA ARG A 695 -13.89 15.55 -43.94
C ARG A 695 -13.12 16.75 -43.40
N THR A 696 -13.56 17.96 -43.68
CA THR A 696 -12.92 19.18 -43.17
C THR A 696 -13.00 19.27 -41.64
N HIS A 697 -14.14 18.93 -41.02
CA HIS A 697 -14.26 18.88 -39.56
C HIS A 697 -13.39 17.79 -38.94
N LEU A 698 -13.30 16.60 -39.56
CA LEU A 698 -12.43 15.53 -39.09
C LEU A 698 -10.95 15.92 -39.20
N TYR A 699 -10.54 16.51 -40.32
CA TYR A 699 -9.18 17.03 -40.49
C TYR A 699 -8.89 18.20 -39.55
N LEU A 700 -9.87 19.07 -39.29
CA LEU A 700 -9.74 20.13 -38.29
C LEU A 700 -9.61 19.55 -36.89
N VAL A 701 -10.37 18.52 -36.52
CA VAL A 701 -10.25 17.85 -35.21
C VAL A 701 -8.91 17.14 -35.10
N ILE A 702 -8.48 16.39 -36.12
CA ILE A 702 -7.16 15.74 -36.14
C ILE A 702 -6.05 16.78 -36.06
N ALA A 703 -6.12 17.85 -36.85
CA ALA A 703 -5.16 18.95 -36.81
C ALA A 703 -5.20 19.69 -35.47
N THR A 704 -6.37 19.85 -34.86
CA THR A 704 -6.52 20.45 -33.52
C THR A 704 -5.94 19.53 -32.45
N VAL A 705 -6.16 18.22 -32.53
CA VAL A 705 -5.56 17.26 -31.60
C VAL A 705 -4.05 17.23 -31.79
N ILE A 706 -3.55 17.13 -33.02
CA ILE A 706 -2.11 17.20 -33.30
C ILE A 706 -1.53 18.53 -32.83
N LEU A 707 -2.21 19.66 -33.10
CA LEU A 707 -1.77 20.98 -32.64
C LEU A 707 -1.77 21.04 -31.12
N LEU A 708 -2.83 20.60 -30.44
CA LEU A 708 -2.93 20.57 -28.98
C LEU A 708 -1.87 19.63 -28.36
N THR A 709 -1.63 18.47 -28.96
CA THR A 709 -0.58 17.54 -28.55
C THR A 709 0.79 18.15 -28.79
N MET A 710 1.03 18.78 -29.95
CA MET A 710 2.30 19.42 -30.28
C MET A 710 2.54 20.64 -29.39
N THR A 711 1.55 21.52 -29.19
CA THR A 711 1.63 22.63 -28.23
C THR A 711 1.77 22.12 -26.82
N GLY A 712 1.14 21.01 -26.46
CA GLY A 712 1.28 20.37 -25.14
C GLY A 712 2.68 19.81 -24.93
N VAL A 713 3.26 19.15 -25.93
CA VAL A 713 4.65 18.65 -25.92
C VAL A 713 5.63 19.82 -25.86
N LEU A 714 5.43 20.85 -26.69
CA LEU A 714 6.25 22.07 -26.68
C LEU A 714 6.12 22.81 -25.35
N TRP A 715 4.92 22.87 -24.77
CA TRP A 715 4.68 23.48 -23.46
C TRP A 715 5.34 22.67 -22.33
N LEU A 716 5.27 21.34 -22.37
CA LEU A 716 5.98 20.47 -21.43
C LEU A 716 7.50 20.60 -21.57
N GLN A 717 8.01 20.66 -22.79
CA GLN A 717 9.43 20.92 -23.05
C GLN A 717 9.85 22.29 -22.54
N TRP A 718 9.03 23.32 -22.75
CA TRP A 718 9.27 24.66 -22.26
C TRP A 718 9.25 24.72 -20.72
N GLN A 719 8.27 24.10 -20.07
CA GLN A 719 8.22 23.99 -18.61
C GLN A 719 9.45 23.27 -18.04
N ARG A 720 9.88 22.16 -18.65
CA ARG A 720 11.09 21.43 -18.27
C ARG A 720 12.38 22.21 -18.50
N SER A 721 12.36 23.18 -19.41
CA SER A 721 13.51 24.03 -19.75
C SER A 721 13.59 25.28 -18.88
N ARG A 722 12.73 25.46 -17.87
CA ARG A 722 12.83 26.59 -16.94
C ARG A 722 14.04 26.43 -16.01
N PRO A 723 14.71 27.51 -15.60
CA PRO A 723 15.83 27.46 -14.65
C PRO A 723 15.52 26.63 -13.40
N GLN A 724 14.37 26.88 -12.77
CA GLN A 724 13.93 26.17 -11.56
C GLN A 724 13.67 24.68 -11.84
N ALA A 725 13.14 24.34 -13.02
CA ALA A 725 12.90 22.94 -13.40
C ALA A 725 14.21 22.17 -13.65
N VAL A 726 15.24 22.83 -14.20
CA VAL A 726 16.58 22.24 -14.38
C VAL A 726 17.22 21.97 -13.02
N VAL A 727 17.14 22.90 -12.08
CA VAL A 727 17.62 22.71 -10.71
C VAL A 727 16.84 21.59 -10.01
N ALA A 728 15.52 21.60 -10.09
CA ALA A 728 14.69 20.57 -9.44
C ALA A 728 15.02 19.17 -9.97
N ALA A 729 15.21 19.05 -11.29
CA ALA A 729 15.59 17.80 -11.92
C ALA A 729 17.04 17.39 -11.60
N TYR A 730 17.96 18.34 -11.37
CA TYR A 730 19.31 18.04 -10.90
C TYR A 730 19.30 17.43 -9.50
N TYR A 731 18.60 18.04 -8.55
CA TYR A 731 18.46 17.50 -7.19
C TYR A 731 17.73 16.16 -7.17
N ASP A 732 16.69 15.99 -8.01
CA ASP A 732 16.01 14.71 -8.21
C ASP A 732 16.95 13.64 -8.79
N ASP A 733 17.79 13.98 -9.76
CA ASP A 733 18.77 13.05 -10.31
C ASP A 733 19.84 12.66 -9.28
N ILE A 734 20.29 13.58 -8.41
CA ILE A 734 21.22 13.28 -7.30
C ILE A 734 20.57 12.36 -6.26
N ASP A 735 19.36 12.70 -5.77
CA ASP A 735 18.63 11.92 -4.75
C ASP A 735 18.37 10.47 -5.20
N PHE A 736 18.03 10.28 -6.47
CA PHE A 736 17.80 8.96 -7.06
C PHE A 736 19.07 8.31 -7.65
N LYS A 737 20.26 8.85 -7.35
CA LYS A 737 21.57 8.32 -7.80
C LYS A 737 21.70 8.19 -9.33
N ARG A 738 20.99 9.02 -10.09
CA ARG A 738 21.07 9.16 -11.56
C ARG A 738 22.23 10.11 -11.96
N PHE A 739 23.43 9.79 -11.50
CA PHE A 739 24.60 10.68 -11.58
C PHE A 739 24.96 11.14 -13.00
N THR A 740 24.79 10.28 -14.01
CA THR A 740 25.02 10.64 -15.42
C THR A 740 24.05 11.74 -15.87
N ALA A 741 22.76 11.63 -15.51
CA ALA A 741 21.76 12.64 -15.87
C ALA A 741 22.03 13.96 -15.12
N ALA A 742 22.40 13.90 -13.84
CA ALA A 742 22.83 15.07 -13.07
C ALA A 742 24.04 15.77 -13.73
N TYR A 743 25.06 15.01 -14.12
CA TYR A 743 26.26 15.51 -14.79
C TYR A 743 25.95 16.17 -16.15
N GLU A 744 25.01 15.60 -16.92
CA GLU A 744 24.56 16.17 -18.20
C GLU A 744 23.84 17.53 -18.05
N ARG A 745 23.30 17.84 -16.87
CA ARG A 745 22.70 19.14 -16.57
C ARG A 745 23.72 20.21 -16.22
N MET A 746 24.97 19.83 -15.94
CA MET A 746 26.04 20.78 -15.66
C MET A 746 26.57 21.44 -16.93
N ASN A 747 27.12 22.64 -16.80
CA ASN A 747 27.66 23.41 -17.91
C ASN A 747 28.88 22.67 -18.51
N PRO A 748 28.82 22.25 -19.79
CA PRO A 748 29.86 21.44 -20.41
C PRO A 748 31.20 22.16 -20.57
N GLN A 749 31.22 23.49 -20.46
CA GLN A 749 32.45 24.29 -20.56
C GLN A 749 33.19 24.39 -19.24
N THR A 750 32.50 24.26 -18.10
CA THR A 750 33.06 24.45 -16.76
C THR A 750 33.03 23.20 -15.88
N ARG A 751 32.19 22.20 -16.20
CA ARG A 751 32.09 20.96 -15.42
C ARG A 751 33.40 20.14 -15.49
N PRO A 752 33.82 19.49 -14.38
CA PRO A 752 34.98 18.60 -14.39
C PRO A 752 34.70 17.33 -15.22
N PRO A 753 35.71 16.49 -15.52
CA PRO A 753 35.51 15.13 -16.02
C PRO A 753 34.52 14.33 -15.16
N PHE A 754 33.83 13.35 -15.73
CA PHE A 754 32.79 12.60 -15.01
C PHE A 754 33.37 11.84 -13.80
N GLU A 755 34.58 11.29 -13.93
CA GLU A 755 35.28 10.60 -12.85
C GLU A 755 35.60 11.55 -11.69
N GLU A 756 36.01 12.78 -11.99
CA GLU A 756 36.28 13.81 -10.99
C GLU A 756 34.97 14.34 -10.37
N PHE A 757 33.88 14.46 -11.14
CA PHE A 757 32.56 14.76 -10.60
C PHE A 757 32.11 13.70 -9.58
N MET A 758 32.27 12.41 -9.92
CA MET A 758 31.96 11.31 -9.01
C MET A 758 32.86 11.33 -7.77
N LEU A 759 34.15 11.63 -7.94
CA LEU A 759 35.09 11.79 -6.83
C LEU A 759 34.67 12.92 -5.90
N ASN A 760 34.37 14.11 -6.45
CA ASN A 760 33.95 15.27 -5.68
C ASN A 760 32.65 15.01 -4.92
N LEU A 761 31.71 14.26 -5.52
CA LEU A 761 30.49 13.83 -4.85
C LEU A 761 30.77 12.83 -3.73
N SER A 762 31.73 11.90 -3.92
CA SER A 762 32.12 10.92 -2.89
C SER A 762 32.92 11.54 -1.74
N VAL A 763 33.62 12.64 -1.99
CA VAL A 763 34.46 13.34 -1.00
C VAL A 763 33.61 14.14 -0.01
N GLN A 764 32.42 14.57 -0.42
CA GLN A 764 31.45 15.25 0.43
C GLN A 764 30.61 14.20 1.17
N GLY A 765 31.22 13.47 2.10
CA GLY A 765 30.54 12.51 2.98
C GLY A 765 29.71 13.19 4.08
N GLY A 766 28.90 12.40 4.80
CA GLY A 766 28.18 12.88 5.98
C GLY A 766 26.70 12.52 6.02
N LEU A 767 26.03 13.00 7.08
CA LEU A 767 24.62 12.75 7.33
C LEU A 767 23.73 13.15 6.14
N LEU A 768 24.00 14.30 5.50
CA LEU A 768 23.16 14.79 4.41
C LEU A 768 23.47 14.18 3.04
N SER A 769 24.72 13.82 2.77
CA SER A 769 25.09 13.28 1.46
C SER A 769 24.92 11.77 1.36
N SER A 770 25.12 11.04 2.46
CA SER A 770 25.07 9.57 2.47
C SER A 770 23.79 9.00 3.11
N TYR A 771 23.22 9.69 4.10
CA TYR A 771 22.16 9.13 4.98
C TYR A 771 20.87 9.94 4.99
N SER A 772 20.64 10.72 3.94
CA SER A 772 19.44 11.52 3.80
C SER A 772 18.68 11.23 2.51
N LYS A 773 17.45 11.69 2.48
CA LYS A 773 16.61 11.74 1.29
C LYS A 773 16.06 13.14 1.13
N LEU A 774 15.95 13.60 -0.11
CA LEU A 774 15.32 14.88 -0.40
C LEU A 774 13.81 14.80 -0.18
N ASP A 775 13.29 15.63 0.72
CA ASP A 775 11.86 15.71 1.03
C ASP A 775 11.17 16.86 0.27
N GLY A 776 11.85 17.99 0.09
CA GLY A 776 11.29 19.12 -0.66
C GLY A 776 12.32 20.18 -1.04
N LEU A 777 11.98 20.96 -2.07
CA LEU A 777 12.76 22.09 -2.55
C LEU A 777 11.90 23.34 -2.57
N THR A 778 12.36 24.41 -1.93
CA THR A 778 11.84 25.75 -2.13
C THR A 778 12.88 26.55 -2.90
N MET A 779 12.47 27.18 -4.00
CA MET A 779 13.39 27.89 -4.89
C MET A 779 12.96 29.34 -5.02
N THR A 780 13.88 30.26 -4.73
CA THR A 780 13.70 31.69 -4.97
C THR A 780 14.74 32.15 -5.98
N THR A 781 14.31 32.93 -6.96
CA THR A 781 15.22 33.48 -7.97
C THR A 781 15.85 34.73 -7.37
N VAL A 782 17.18 34.70 -7.20
CA VAL A 782 17.98 35.79 -6.63
C VAL A 782 18.38 36.76 -7.74
N LEU A 783 18.79 36.22 -8.88
CA LEU A 783 19.18 36.96 -10.07
C LEU A 783 18.55 36.30 -11.31
N ASP A 784 17.95 37.11 -12.18
CA ASP A 784 17.30 36.68 -13.42
C ASP A 784 17.80 37.53 -14.60
N GLU A 785 18.89 37.11 -15.24
CA GLU A 785 19.44 37.75 -16.44
C GLU A 785 19.27 36.87 -17.68
N ALA A 786 19.35 37.46 -18.87
CA ALA A 786 19.05 36.75 -20.12
C ALA A 786 19.95 35.52 -20.40
N ARG A 787 21.13 35.41 -19.77
CA ARG A 787 22.06 34.29 -19.95
C ARG A 787 22.67 33.75 -18.66
N HIS A 788 22.29 34.31 -17.51
CA HIS A 788 22.89 33.98 -16.23
C HIS A 788 21.85 34.15 -15.12
N ASN A 789 21.57 33.09 -14.38
CA ASN A 789 20.59 33.10 -13.31
C ASN A 789 21.20 32.56 -12.02
N GLU A 790 20.81 33.16 -10.90
CA GLU A 790 21.11 32.63 -9.58
C GLU A 790 19.81 32.25 -8.88
N ILE A 791 19.74 31.00 -8.43
CA ILE A 791 18.59 30.45 -7.73
C ILE A 791 19.04 30.06 -6.34
N ALA A 792 18.48 30.69 -5.31
CA ALA A 792 18.60 30.22 -3.95
C ALA A 792 17.68 29.01 -3.78
N VAL A 793 18.28 27.87 -3.46
CA VAL A 793 17.61 26.60 -3.25
C VAL A 793 17.66 26.28 -1.77
N THR A 794 16.49 26.29 -1.13
CA THR A 794 16.31 25.75 0.21
C THR A 794 15.86 24.31 0.07
N ALA A 795 16.81 23.38 0.22
CA ALA A 795 16.58 21.95 0.19
C ALA A 795 16.31 21.42 1.60
N ARG A 796 15.17 20.75 1.74
CA ARG A 796 14.78 20.06 2.97
C ARG A 796 15.07 18.58 2.80
N TYR A 797 15.97 18.07 3.61
CA TYR A 797 16.36 16.67 3.67
C TYR A 797 15.72 16.01 4.88
N ILE A 798 15.33 14.75 4.72
CA ILE A 798 14.92 13.87 5.81
C ILE A 798 16.02 12.84 6.04
N THR A 799 16.43 12.65 7.28
CA THR A 799 17.31 11.56 7.72
C THR A 799 16.52 10.65 8.65
N ALA A 800 17.07 9.48 8.99
CA ALA A 800 16.49 8.60 10.00
C ALA A 800 16.48 9.23 11.42
N LEU A 801 17.22 10.32 11.63
CA LEU A 801 17.34 11.03 12.91
C LEU A 801 16.43 12.26 12.96
N ALA A 802 16.52 13.15 11.95
CA ALA A 802 15.85 14.45 11.94
C ALA A 802 15.70 15.05 10.54
N TYR A 803 15.09 16.24 10.48
CA TYR A 803 15.06 17.08 9.27
C TYR A 803 16.20 18.08 9.27
N TYR A 804 16.76 18.30 8.08
CA TYR A 804 17.78 19.30 7.86
C TYR A 804 17.38 20.18 6.71
N THR A 805 17.60 21.48 6.88
CA THR A 805 17.38 22.45 5.83
C THR A 805 18.72 23.04 5.45
N ASN A 806 19.10 22.86 4.19
CA ASN A 806 20.28 23.47 3.62
C ASN A 806 19.86 24.50 2.57
N THR A 807 20.37 25.72 2.68
CA THR A 807 20.15 26.77 1.68
C THR A 807 21.43 27.01 0.91
N THR A 808 21.38 26.78 -0.40
CA THR A 808 22.54 26.94 -1.30
C THR A 808 22.13 27.76 -2.50
N THR A 809 22.97 28.70 -2.92
CA THR A 809 22.77 29.44 -4.18
C THR A 809 23.37 28.66 -5.33
N ILE A 810 22.53 28.29 -6.30
CA ILE A 810 22.92 27.58 -7.52
C ILE A 810 22.96 28.57 -8.67
N THR A 811 24.08 28.57 -9.39
CA THR A 811 24.30 29.41 -10.57
C THR A 811 24.00 28.61 -11.84
N LEU A 812 23.26 29.23 -12.76
CA LEU A 812 22.90 28.66 -14.06
C LEU A 812 23.35 29.57 -15.20
N ASP A 813 23.96 28.97 -16.22
CA ASP A 813 24.35 29.65 -17.45
C ASP A 813 23.49 29.16 -18.62
N TRP A 814 23.13 30.07 -19.52
CA TRP A 814 22.46 29.72 -20.77
C TRP A 814 23.46 29.31 -21.85
N VAL A 815 23.55 28.01 -22.13
CA VAL A 815 24.52 27.43 -23.07
C VAL A 815 23.78 26.55 -24.09
N ALA A 816 24.06 26.79 -25.39
CA ALA A 816 23.49 26.01 -26.51
C ALA A 816 21.95 25.86 -26.50
N GLY A 817 21.23 26.90 -26.05
CA GLY A 817 19.76 26.92 -26.03
C GLY A 817 19.12 26.22 -24.83
N GLN A 818 19.89 25.92 -23.78
CA GLN A 818 19.41 25.30 -22.54
C GLN A 818 20.08 25.95 -21.33
N TRP A 819 19.39 25.97 -20.18
CA TRP A 819 20.02 26.30 -18.91
C TRP A 819 20.88 25.14 -18.43
N LYS A 820 22.09 25.43 -17.95
CA LYS A 820 23.03 24.47 -17.39
C LYS A 820 23.58 24.97 -16.06
N ILE A 821 23.80 24.05 -15.12
CA ILE A 821 24.27 24.37 -13.76
C ILE A 821 25.80 24.54 -13.75
N ALA A 822 26.31 25.61 -13.14
CA ALA A 822 27.74 25.76 -12.91
C ALA A 822 28.19 24.83 -11.75
N PRO A 823 29.36 24.18 -11.84
CA PRO A 823 29.85 23.31 -10.76
C PRO A 823 30.10 24.09 -9.47
N PRO A 824 29.77 23.52 -8.30
CA PRO A 824 30.15 24.11 -7.02
C PRO A 824 31.68 24.09 -6.84
N PRO A 825 32.26 25.04 -6.07
CA PRO A 825 33.66 24.99 -5.71
C PRO A 825 33.96 23.77 -4.82
N VAL A 826 35.16 23.20 -4.97
CA VAL A 826 35.61 22.01 -4.23
C VAL A 826 36.74 22.40 -3.28
N ASP A 827 36.73 21.85 -2.06
CA ASP A 827 37.84 21.99 -1.12
C ASP A 827 39.02 21.11 -1.54
N LEU A 828 40.10 21.75 -1.99
CA LEU A 828 41.35 21.12 -2.43
C LEU A 828 42.42 21.13 -1.34
N THR A 829 42.07 21.44 -0.08
CA THR A 829 43.04 21.41 1.02
C THR A 829 43.57 19.99 1.21
N VAL A 830 44.89 19.86 1.32
CA VAL A 830 45.60 18.60 1.58
C VAL A 830 45.90 18.52 3.08
N PRO A 831 45.72 17.35 3.74
CA PRO A 831 46.08 17.22 5.15
C PRO A 831 47.58 17.51 5.33
N PRO A 832 47.97 18.13 6.46
CA PRO A 832 49.37 18.42 6.72
C PRO A 832 50.23 17.15 6.77
N ASP A 833 49.74 16.07 7.40
CA ASP A 833 50.41 14.77 7.42
C ASP A 833 49.74 13.78 6.46
N GLN A 834 50.54 13.14 5.59
CA GLN A 834 50.02 12.10 4.68
C GLN A 834 50.02 10.69 5.31
N PHE A 835 50.75 10.50 6.42
CA PHE A 835 50.86 9.22 7.10
C PHE A 835 50.65 9.42 8.59
N LEU A 836 49.50 8.97 9.10
CA LEU A 836 49.15 9.05 10.52
C LEU A 836 49.41 7.71 11.22
N ARG A 837 49.72 7.79 12.51
CA ARG A 837 49.76 6.63 13.42
C ARG A 837 49.05 7.04 14.71
N SER A 838 48.13 6.20 15.17
CA SER A 838 47.49 6.37 16.47
C SER A 838 47.75 5.12 17.32
N PRO A 839 48.26 5.24 18.55
CA PRO A 839 48.28 4.14 19.49
C PRO A 839 46.86 3.86 20.01
N GLU A 840 46.35 2.65 19.81
CA GLU A 840 45.01 2.23 20.27
C GLU A 840 45.11 1.26 21.45
N ILE A 841 44.19 1.41 22.42
CA ILE A 841 43.91 0.41 23.45
C ILE A 841 42.76 -0.43 22.94
N ASN A 842 42.93 -1.75 22.93
CA ASN A 842 41.91 -2.70 22.45
C ASN A 842 41.50 -3.65 23.56
N TRP A 843 40.22 -4.02 23.55
CA TRP A 843 39.63 -4.98 24.47
C TRP A 843 39.31 -6.27 23.73
N LEU A 844 39.59 -7.41 24.38
CA LEU A 844 39.21 -8.72 23.91
C LEU A 844 38.42 -9.41 25.02
N ALA A 845 37.13 -9.64 24.81
CA ALA A 845 36.33 -10.45 25.71
C ALA A 845 36.33 -11.90 25.19
N GLN A 846 37.21 -12.71 25.75
CA GLN A 846 37.50 -14.07 25.29
C GLN A 846 36.35 -15.07 25.56
N GLY A 847 35.28 -14.64 26.24
CA GLY A 847 34.20 -15.49 26.71
C GLY A 847 34.70 -16.55 27.70
N ARG A 848 33.79 -17.16 28.48
CA ARG A 848 34.13 -18.27 29.39
C ARG A 848 33.86 -19.65 28.76
N ARG A 849 33.48 -19.68 27.48
CA ARG A 849 33.03 -20.89 26.75
C ARG A 849 34.12 -21.96 26.68
N ARG A 850 33.80 -23.16 27.19
CA ARG A 850 34.59 -24.38 26.98
C ARG A 850 34.18 -25.07 25.69
N VAL A 851 35.09 -25.83 25.07
CA VAL A 851 34.76 -26.67 23.91
C VAL A 851 33.79 -27.77 24.35
N ALA A 852 32.51 -27.58 24.08
CA ALA A 852 31.44 -28.51 24.40
C ALA A 852 30.36 -28.47 23.30
N SER A 853 29.60 -29.56 23.18
CA SER A 853 28.46 -29.69 22.25
C SER A 853 27.17 -29.05 22.76
N GLU A 854 27.18 -28.51 23.99
CA GLU A 854 26.02 -27.90 24.64
C GLU A 854 25.97 -26.37 24.41
N THR A 855 24.78 -25.79 24.61
CA THR A 855 24.54 -24.34 24.47
C THR A 855 25.24 -23.54 25.57
N THR A 856 25.50 -22.25 25.30
CA THR A 856 26.08 -21.29 26.27
C THR A 856 25.42 -21.40 27.64
N ASN A 857 26.22 -21.69 28.67
CA ASN A 857 25.79 -21.77 30.07
C ASN A 857 25.78 -20.37 30.69
N PHE A 858 25.01 -20.15 31.76
CA PHE A 858 25.05 -18.91 32.53
C PHE A 858 26.47 -18.57 33.04
N ALA A 859 27.29 -19.60 33.31
CA ALA A 859 28.69 -19.42 33.69
C ALA A 859 29.59 -18.89 32.54
N ASP A 860 29.10 -18.92 31.30
CA ASP A 860 29.83 -18.44 30.11
C ASP A 860 29.68 -16.92 29.89
N VAL A 861 28.73 -16.29 30.60
CA VAL A 861 28.41 -14.85 30.52
C VAL A 861 29.40 -14.07 31.41
N LEU A 862 29.92 -12.95 30.89
CA LEU A 862 30.80 -12.05 31.65
C LEU A 862 30.00 -11.32 32.73
N ASP A 863 30.70 -10.91 33.80
CA ASP A 863 30.09 -10.11 34.86
C ASP A 863 29.65 -8.75 34.27
N ARG A 864 28.55 -8.18 34.79
CA ARG A 864 27.96 -6.94 34.26
C ARG A 864 28.73 -5.72 34.83
N PRO A 865 29.18 -4.75 34.02
CA PRO A 865 29.97 -3.60 34.50
C PRO A 865 29.24 -2.71 35.51
N ASP A 866 29.85 -2.37 36.64
CA ASP A 866 29.20 -1.53 37.66
C ASP A 866 28.93 -0.10 37.16
N LEU A 867 27.68 0.36 37.29
CA LEU A 867 27.25 1.72 36.92
C LEU A 867 26.87 2.58 38.13
N ALA A 868 27.09 3.88 38.03
CA ALA A 868 26.57 4.89 38.96
C ALA A 868 25.82 6.02 38.24
N VAL A 869 24.57 6.27 38.67
CA VAL A 869 23.80 7.44 38.22
C VAL A 869 24.14 8.61 39.15
N LEU A 870 24.77 9.65 38.60
CA LEU A 870 25.32 10.79 39.34
C LEU A 870 24.26 11.85 39.62
N SER A 871 23.33 12.03 38.69
CA SER A 871 22.19 12.93 38.86
C SER A 871 21.02 12.47 37.99
N ALA A 872 19.80 12.76 38.44
CA ALA A 872 18.59 12.56 37.67
C ALA A 872 17.53 13.59 38.11
N ARG A 873 16.84 14.21 37.16
CA ARG A 873 15.71 15.13 37.40
C ARG A 873 14.60 14.89 36.40
N LEU A 874 13.37 15.07 36.84
CA LEU A 874 12.21 15.16 35.95
C LEU A 874 11.98 16.63 35.59
N VAL A 875 11.95 16.91 34.29
CA VAL A 875 11.76 18.26 33.74
C VAL A 875 10.60 18.22 32.74
N VAL A 876 9.84 19.31 32.67
CA VAL A 876 8.84 19.53 31.62
C VAL A 876 9.20 20.80 30.85
N ASP A 877 9.12 20.74 29.52
CA ASP A 877 9.32 21.92 28.69
C ASP A 877 8.04 22.75 28.53
N THR A 878 8.16 23.97 28.00
CA THR A 878 7.00 24.84 27.68
C THR A 878 6.01 24.25 26.68
N ARG A 879 6.39 23.21 25.93
CA ARG A 879 5.51 22.47 24.99
C ARG A 879 4.74 21.35 25.70
N GLY A 880 5.00 21.10 26.98
CA GLY A 880 4.38 20.05 27.78
C GLY A 880 5.02 18.68 27.63
N GLN A 881 6.24 18.59 27.08
CA GLN A 881 7.00 17.36 26.95
C GLN A 881 7.77 17.08 28.25
N TYR A 882 7.54 15.90 28.83
CA TYR A 882 8.23 15.45 30.03
C TYR A 882 9.49 14.69 29.65
N SER A 883 10.57 14.96 30.36
CA SER A 883 11.86 14.32 30.14
C SER A 883 12.57 14.04 31.47
N ILE A 884 13.25 12.89 31.57
CA ILE A 884 14.23 12.69 32.66
C ILE A 884 15.62 13.01 32.11
N VAL A 885 16.32 13.92 32.77
CA VAL A 885 17.70 14.31 32.44
C VAL A 885 18.64 13.94 33.56
N GLY A 886 19.86 13.52 33.21
CA GLY A 886 20.83 13.09 34.21
C GLY A 886 22.19 12.71 33.64
N GLU A 887 23.00 12.07 34.47
CA GLU A 887 24.31 11.54 34.11
C GLU A 887 24.52 10.14 34.68
N VAL A 888 25.21 9.30 33.91
CA VAL A 888 25.63 7.96 34.33
C VAL A 888 27.12 7.79 34.05
N GLN A 889 27.79 7.11 34.97
CA GLN A 889 29.20 6.77 34.90
C GLN A 889 29.38 5.25 34.85
N ASN A 890 30.30 4.79 34.00
CA ASN A 890 30.85 3.45 34.09
C ASN A 890 31.90 3.41 35.21
N GLN A 891 31.63 2.76 36.34
CA GLN A 891 32.59 2.66 37.45
C GLN A 891 33.56 1.49 37.29
N ASP A 892 33.30 0.62 36.33
CA ASP A 892 34.12 -0.56 36.09
C ASP A 892 35.41 -0.23 35.33
N VAL A 893 36.34 -1.18 35.34
CA VAL A 893 37.57 -1.17 34.54
C VAL A 893 37.35 -1.69 33.12
N ASP A 894 36.19 -2.29 32.86
CA ASP A 894 35.79 -2.82 31.56
C ASP A 894 34.81 -1.86 30.85
N PRO A 895 34.86 -1.73 29.51
CA PRO A 895 33.90 -0.94 28.77
C PRO A 895 32.48 -1.52 28.85
N ALA A 896 31.50 -0.64 28.88
CA ALA A 896 30.10 -0.99 29.12
C ALA A 896 29.19 -0.54 27.98
N ASP A 897 28.35 -1.43 27.47
CA ASP A 897 27.17 -1.10 26.69
C ASP A 897 25.98 -0.92 27.63
N ILE A 898 25.47 0.31 27.69
CA ILE A 898 24.53 0.75 28.70
C ILE A 898 23.13 0.99 28.12
N THR A 899 22.13 0.61 28.91
CA THR A 899 20.73 0.99 28.72
C THR A 899 20.25 1.71 29.96
N VAL A 900 19.81 2.96 29.79
CA VAL A 900 19.21 3.77 30.85
C VAL A 900 17.72 3.92 30.56
N SER A 901 16.89 3.45 31.48
CA SER A 901 15.43 3.50 31.39
C SER A 901 14.86 4.43 32.45
N GLY A 902 13.85 5.21 32.07
CA GLY A 902 13.11 6.10 32.96
C GLY A 902 11.66 5.65 33.05
N ALA A 903 11.10 5.59 34.27
CA ALA A 903 9.70 5.27 34.49
C ALA A 903 9.06 6.29 35.43
N VAL A 904 7.79 6.65 35.18
CA VAL A 904 7.04 7.60 36.02
C VAL A 904 5.84 6.89 36.63
N TYR A 905 5.58 7.16 37.92
CA TYR A 905 4.53 6.52 38.69
C TYR A 905 3.57 7.54 39.29
N ASP A 906 2.33 7.12 39.51
CA ASP A 906 1.37 7.90 40.30
C ASP A 906 1.61 7.75 41.82
N ASN A 907 0.89 8.54 42.62
CA ASN A 907 0.90 8.45 44.08
C ASN A 907 0.50 7.08 44.66
N ARG A 908 -0.04 6.16 43.85
CA ARG A 908 -0.40 4.79 44.23
C ARG A 908 0.63 3.76 43.76
N LYS A 909 1.79 4.20 43.26
CA LYS A 909 2.84 3.37 42.67
C LYS A 909 2.40 2.59 41.42
N ASN A 910 1.37 3.05 40.70
CA ASN A 910 1.06 2.51 39.37
C ASN A 910 1.96 3.19 38.34
N ARG A 911 2.60 2.39 37.48
CA ARG A 911 3.45 2.91 36.40
C ARG A 911 2.60 3.58 35.34
N LEU A 912 2.85 4.87 35.09
CA LEU A 912 2.16 5.69 34.09
C LEU A 912 2.79 5.50 32.70
N THR A 913 4.11 5.55 32.61
CA THR A 913 4.86 5.38 31.36
C THR A 913 6.32 4.97 31.65
N TRP A 914 7.01 4.42 30.65
CA TRP A 914 8.44 4.13 30.72
C TRP A 914 9.07 4.11 29.32
N TYR A 915 10.29 4.62 29.20
CA TYR A 915 11.08 4.69 27.97
C TYR A 915 12.56 4.52 28.27
N ASN A 916 13.36 4.17 27.26
CA ASN A 916 14.81 4.23 27.35
C ASN A 916 15.32 5.59 26.87
N ALA A 917 16.55 5.94 27.24
CA ALA A 917 17.32 6.96 26.56
C ALA A 917 17.55 6.49 25.12
N GLY A 918 17.08 7.29 24.16
CA GLY A 918 17.24 7.04 22.73
C GLY A 918 18.61 7.47 22.25
N ASP A 919 18.68 8.57 21.51
CA ASP A 919 19.94 9.06 20.95
C ASP A 919 20.69 10.08 21.83
N VAL A 920 20.02 10.73 22.78
CA VAL A 920 20.66 11.69 23.70
C VAL A 920 21.34 10.97 24.88
N ILE A 921 22.31 10.11 24.55
CA ILE A 921 23.20 9.37 25.43
C ILE A 921 24.33 8.75 24.60
N ILE A 922 25.51 8.53 25.20
CA ILE A 922 26.53 7.64 24.63
C ILE A 922 26.31 6.24 25.19
N HIS A 923 25.83 5.32 24.36
CA HIS A 923 25.50 3.95 24.81
C HIS A 923 26.71 3.08 25.13
N LYS A 924 27.86 3.30 24.50
CA LYS A 924 29.07 2.50 24.77
C LYS A 924 30.04 3.36 25.55
N LEU A 925 30.30 3.05 26.81
CA LEU A 925 31.17 3.83 27.69
C LEU A 925 32.52 3.14 27.90
N LEU A 926 33.58 3.94 27.84
CA LEU A 926 34.90 3.56 28.32
C LEU A 926 34.92 3.45 29.86
N PRO A 927 35.93 2.78 30.44
CA PRO A 927 36.13 2.75 31.89
C PRO A 927 36.18 4.16 32.48
N LEU A 928 35.46 4.40 33.59
CA LEU A 928 35.35 5.69 34.29
C LEU A 928 34.71 6.83 33.48
N GLU A 929 34.26 6.59 32.25
CA GLU A 929 33.61 7.60 31.40
C GLU A 929 32.22 7.96 31.92
N ILE A 930 31.88 9.25 31.82
CA ILE A 930 30.58 9.81 32.19
C ILE A 930 29.88 10.27 30.92
N THR A 931 28.62 9.85 30.74
CA THR A 931 27.74 10.38 29.69
C THR A 931 26.53 11.08 30.31
N PRO A 932 26.03 12.16 29.70
CA PRO A 932 24.68 12.61 30.01
C PRO A 932 23.65 11.63 29.43
N PHE A 933 22.42 11.71 29.93
CA PHE A 933 21.27 11.07 29.31
C PHE A 933 20.04 11.99 29.35
N ARG A 934 19.21 11.94 28.30
CA ARG A 934 17.86 12.51 28.27
C ARG A 934 16.88 11.44 27.80
N ILE A 935 15.84 11.22 28.59
CA ILE A 935 14.77 10.25 28.33
C ILE A 935 13.50 11.05 28.06
N ASP A 936 13.15 11.17 26.79
CA ASP A 936 11.98 11.91 26.35
C ASP A 936 10.74 11.00 26.39
N PHE A 937 9.71 11.40 27.15
CA PHE A 937 8.46 10.66 27.22
C PHE A 937 7.53 11.04 26.07
N GLU A 938 7.47 10.19 25.07
CA GLU A 938 6.57 10.38 23.94
C GLU A 938 5.20 9.73 24.15
N GLY A 939 4.17 10.43 23.72
CA GLY A 939 2.87 9.82 23.46
C GLY A 939 2.94 8.97 22.21
N VAL A 940 2.17 7.89 22.18
CA VAL A 940 1.84 7.26 20.91
C VAL A 940 1.09 8.33 20.10
N ALA A 941 1.53 8.60 18.87
CA ALA A 941 0.86 9.55 17.97
C ALA A 941 -0.65 9.34 18.03
N GLY A 942 -1.50 10.36 17.97
CA GLY A 942 -2.96 10.16 17.90
C GLY A 942 -3.65 9.34 19.03
N ALA A 943 -2.94 8.91 20.08
CA ALA A 943 -3.50 8.14 21.19
C ALA A 943 -3.76 9.07 22.38
N THR A 944 -4.90 9.77 22.38
CA THR A 944 -5.47 10.21 23.66
C THR A 944 -5.92 8.96 24.41
N LEU A 945 -5.17 8.56 25.45
CA LEU A 945 -5.43 7.41 26.34
C LEU A 945 -6.88 7.34 26.87
N THR A 946 -7.63 8.45 26.85
CA THR A 946 -9.05 8.55 27.22
C THR A 946 -10.01 7.73 26.33
N ALA A 947 -9.61 7.33 25.11
CA ALA A 947 -10.50 6.62 24.18
C ALA A 947 -10.68 5.13 24.49
N HIS A 948 -9.71 4.46 25.12
CA HIS A 948 -9.80 3.01 25.40
C HIS A 948 -10.66 2.67 26.62
N VAL A 949 -11.00 3.65 27.45
CA VAL A 949 -11.80 3.44 28.67
C VAL A 949 -13.28 3.81 28.47
N THR A 950 -13.60 4.65 27.47
CA THR A 950 -14.94 5.29 27.38
C THR A 950 -15.79 4.91 26.17
N GLY A 951 -15.26 4.15 25.20
CA GLY A 951 -16.04 3.71 24.03
C GLY A 951 -16.54 4.86 23.13
N ALA A 952 -15.98 6.06 23.26
CA ALA A 952 -16.30 7.20 22.42
C ALA A 952 -15.71 7.03 21.01
N ALA A 953 -16.49 7.42 19.99
CA ALA A 953 -16.08 7.40 18.59
C ALA A 953 -14.83 8.27 18.39
N GLN A 954 -13.78 7.70 17.76
CA GLN A 954 -12.55 8.43 17.47
C GLN A 954 -12.82 9.60 16.51
N PRO A 955 -12.36 10.83 16.81
CA PRO A 955 -12.29 11.87 15.81
C PRO A 955 -11.31 11.47 14.70
N SER A 956 -11.56 11.88 13.46
CA SER A 956 -10.68 11.61 12.33
C SER A 956 -9.30 12.18 12.62
N LEU A 957 -8.32 11.28 12.72
CA LEU A 957 -6.90 11.58 12.84
C LEU A 957 -6.41 12.13 11.49
N GLU A 958 -6.63 13.43 11.25
CA GLU A 958 -6.04 14.13 10.11
C GLU A 958 -4.56 14.43 10.41
N PHE A 959 -3.69 14.06 9.47
CA PHE A 959 -2.24 14.23 9.56
C PHE A 959 -1.84 15.72 9.53
N SER A 960 -0.94 16.11 10.45
CA SER A 960 -0.26 17.42 10.44
C SER A 960 1.26 17.22 10.41
N PRO A 961 1.98 17.68 9.38
CA PRO A 961 3.44 17.62 9.32
C PRO A 961 4.08 18.34 10.52
N GLY A 962 5.06 17.70 11.18
CA GLY A 962 5.80 18.30 12.29
C GLY A 962 5.10 18.25 13.66
N ALA A 963 3.97 17.56 13.78
CA ALA A 963 3.33 17.34 15.06
C ALA A 963 4.17 16.41 15.95
N THR A 964 4.61 16.90 17.10
CA THR A 964 5.10 16.08 18.21
C THR A 964 3.91 15.70 19.10
N TRP A 965 3.85 14.46 19.59
CA TRP A 965 2.79 14.01 20.48
C TRP A 965 3.35 13.91 21.91
N PRO A 966 3.26 14.98 22.71
CA PRO A 966 3.71 14.91 24.10
C PRO A 966 2.88 13.85 24.83
N PHE A 967 3.53 13.08 25.69
CA PHE A 967 2.79 12.17 26.57
C PHE A 967 1.98 13.01 27.57
N VAL A 968 0.65 13.01 27.41
CA VAL A 968 -0.25 13.68 28.35
C VAL A 968 -0.61 12.69 29.45
N PHE A 969 -0.17 12.98 30.68
CA PHE A 969 -0.60 12.22 31.86
C PHE A 969 -2.13 12.31 32.01
N PRO A 970 -2.81 11.23 32.44
CA PRO A 970 -4.25 11.27 32.67
C PRO A 970 -4.65 12.40 33.65
N ASP A 971 -5.72 13.16 33.33
CA ASP A 971 -6.16 14.35 34.11
C ASP A 971 -6.42 14.09 35.62
N ALA A 972 -6.60 12.83 36.02
CA ALA A 972 -6.81 12.41 37.41
C ALA A 972 -5.53 11.86 38.09
N SER A 973 -4.40 11.77 37.38
CA SER A 973 -3.15 11.25 37.90
C SER A 973 -2.35 12.36 38.59
N THR A 974 -1.91 12.08 39.82
CA THR A 974 -0.96 12.92 40.55
C THR A 974 0.38 12.21 40.54
N LEU A 975 1.41 12.88 40.02
CA LEU A 975 2.76 12.33 39.91
C LEU A 975 3.30 12.02 41.31
N GLY A 976 3.70 10.77 41.53
CA GLY A 976 4.18 10.27 42.81
C GLY A 976 5.70 10.20 42.85
N THR A 977 6.28 9.27 42.09
CA THR A 977 7.74 9.04 42.02
C THR A 977 8.17 8.85 40.57
N PHE A 978 9.47 8.98 40.31
CA PHE A 978 10.07 8.51 39.07
C PHE A 978 11.27 7.63 39.37
N ASP A 979 11.49 6.64 38.50
CA ASP A 979 12.58 5.69 38.62
C ASP A 979 13.57 5.90 37.47
N VAL A 980 14.85 5.75 37.76
CA VAL A 980 15.91 5.61 36.74
C VAL A 980 16.59 4.28 36.96
N VAL A 981 16.58 3.44 35.92
CA VAL A 981 17.21 2.12 35.92
C VAL A 981 18.36 2.13 34.92
N ALA A 982 19.59 1.91 35.37
CA ALA A 982 20.76 1.78 34.50
C ALA A 982 21.26 0.34 34.53
N LYS A 983 21.45 -0.25 33.34
CA LYS A 983 22.00 -1.60 33.15
C LYS A 983 23.15 -1.56 32.17
N ALA A 984 24.13 -2.45 32.38
CA ALA A 984 25.27 -2.61 31.49
C ALA A 984 25.51 -4.07 31.12
N VAL A 985 26.13 -4.25 29.95
CA VAL A 985 26.85 -5.47 29.56
C VAL A 985 28.25 -5.09 29.08
N VAL A 986 29.23 -5.99 29.21
CA VAL A 986 30.59 -5.73 28.69
C VAL A 986 30.56 -5.62 27.17
N THR A 987 31.25 -4.63 26.61
CA THR A 987 31.36 -4.44 25.15
C THR A 987 32.79 -4.21 24.69
N GLN A 988 33.04 -4.50 23.42
CA GLN A 988 34.30 -4.22 22.71
C GLN A 988 34.05 -3.37 21.44
N ARG A 989 32.81 -2.96 21.20
CA ARG A 989 32.35 -2.33 19.96
C ARG A 989 32.16 -0.84 20.17
N ASP A 990 32.42 -0.07 19.12
CA ASP A 990 32.09 1.37 19.03
C ASP A 990 32.70 2.24 20.15
N LEU A 991 33.92 1.92 20.57
CA LEU A 991 34.65 2.60 21.67
C LEU A 991 35.51 3.79 21.20
N TYR A 992 35.25 4.33 20.01
CA TYR A 992 36.07 5.39 19.41
C TYR A 992 35.85 6.76 20.10
N ARG A 993 36.93 7.50 20.39
CA ARG A 993 36.91 8.81 21.11
C ARG A 993 37.92 9.84 20.59
N ALA A 994 38.11 9.88 19.27
CA ALA A 994 39.19 10.67 18.66
C ALA A 994 38.77 12.06 18.16
N LEU A 995 37.47 12.40 18.17
CA LEU A 995 37.00 13.77 17.94
C LEU A 995 37.31 14.66 19.15
N GLY A 996 38.12 15.70 18.93
CA GLY A 996 38.40 16.73 19.92
C GLY A 996 37.54 17.98 19.71
N VAL A 997 37.19 18.66 20.80
CA VAL A 997 36.56 19.99 20.78
C VAL A 997 37.62 21.05 21.06
N GLN A 998 37.71 22.07 20.22
CA GLN A 998 38.65 23.19 20.40
C GLN A 998 37.99 24.55 20.13
N LYS A 999 38.66 25.63 20.55
CA LYS A 999 38.24 27.04 20.39
C LYS A 999 36.79 27.30 20.79
N LEU A 1000 36.34 26.68 21.89
CA LEU A 1000 34.97 26.84 22.36
C LEU A 1000 34.78 28.25 22.94
N THR A 1001 33.74 28.95 22.47
CA THR A 1001 33.32 30.26 22.95
C THR A 1001 31.82 30.30 23.14
N ILE A 1002 31.36 30.92 24.23
CA ILE A 1002 29.96 31.06 24.57
C ILE A 1002 29.60 32.54 24.39
N ALA A 1003 28.58 32.82 23.59
CA ALA A 1003 28.11 34.17 23.31
C ALA A 1003 26.59 34.27 23.43
N GLU A 1004 26.06 35.48 23.56
CA GLU A 1004 24.62 35.75 23.43
C GLU A 1004 24.32 36.22 22.01
N ASN A 1005 23.27 35.67 21.41
CA ASN A 1005 22.72 36.19 20.16
C ASN A 1005 21.93 37.49 20.39
N SER A 1006 21.55 38.17 19.29
CA SER A 1006 20.74 39.39 19.31
C SER A 1006 19.41 39.28 20.07
N ASP A 1007 18.91 38.05 20.24
CA ASP A 1007 17.66 37.73 20.93
C ASP A 1007 17.86 37.34 22.42
N GLY A 1008 19.10 37.44 22.94
CA GLY A 1008 19.44 37.09 24.33
C GLY A 1008 19.60 35.60 24.62
N GLN A 1009 19.58 34.75 23.57
CA GLN A 1009 19.80 33.30 23.69
C GLN A 1009 21.29 32.98 23.74
N LEU A 1010 21.69 32.07 24.63
CA LEU A 1010 23.06 31.56 24.68
C LEU A 1010 23.37 30.67 23.48
N VAL A 1011 24.53 30.89 22.87
CA VAL A 1011 25.04 30.16 21.72
C VAL A 1011 26.47 29.70 22.00
N VAL A 1012 26.73 28.43 21.71
CA VAL A 1012 28.06 27.83 21.80
C VAL A 1012 28.64 27.75 20.39
N HIS A 1013 29.79 28.38 20.19
CA HIS A 1013 30.61 28.23 18.99
C HIS A 1013 31.84 27.39 19.33
N GLY A 1014 32.25 26.52 18.42
CA GLY A 1014 33.47 25.74 18.58
C GLY A 1014 33.90 25.08 17.28
N GLU A 1015 35.01 24.35 17.34
CA GLU A 1015 35.55 23.57 16.24
C GLU A 1015 35.71 22.11 16.69
N LEU A 1016 35.23 21.17 15.88
CA LEU A 1016 35.55 19.75 16.01
C LEU A 1016 36.77 19.43 15.17
N ILE A 1017 37.75 18.75 15.75
CA ILE A 1017 38.94 18.25 15.04
C ILE A 1017 38.94 16.72 15.08
N ASN A 1018 39.13 16.09 13.92
CA ASN A 1018 39.26 14.65 13.86
C ASN A 1018 40.72 14.21 13.95
N ASN A 1019 41.08 13.63 15.10
CA ASN A 1019 42.39 13.04 15.35
C ASN A 1019 42.43 11.52 15.12
N ASP A 1020 41.34 10.93 14.62
CA ASP A 1020 41.26 9.52 14.28
C ASP A 1020 41.97 9.22 12.95
N LEU A 1021 42.22 7.94 12.71
CA LEU A 1021 42.59 7.39 11.42
C LEU A 1021 41.38 7.20 10.50
N ARG A 1022 40.16 7.30 11.05
CA ARG A 1022 38.88 7.05 10.36
C ARG A 1022 38.11 8.34 10.17
N GLU A 1023 37.22 8.37 9.18
CA GLU A 1023 36.29 9.49 9.02
C GLU A 1023 35.18 9.44 10.07
N ALA A 1024 34.90 10.57 10.72
CA ALA A 1024 33.73 10.72 11.57
C ALA A 1024 32.53 11.06 10.69
N THR A 1025 31.78 10.04 10.28
CA THR A 1025 30.72 10.14 9.27
C THR A 1025 29.53 10.96 9.74
N VAL A 1026 29.04 10.72 10.96
CA VAL A 1026 27.97 11.55 11.56
C VAL A 1026 28.40 11.95 12.97
N PRO A 1027 28.96 13.16 13.16
CA PRO A 1027 29.25 13.69 14.49
C PRO A 1027 27.98 14.12 15.23
N HIS A 1028 27.92 13.85 16.53
CA HIS A 1028 26.82 14.17 17.43
C HIS A 1028 27.36 14.83 18.71
N LEU A 1029 26.95 16.09 18.92
CA LEU A 1029 27.30 16.88 20.09
C LEU A 1029 26.24 16.70 21.17
N LEU A 1030 26.66 16.42 22.40
CA LEU A 1030 25.83 16.43 23.59
C LEU A 1030 26.30 17.56 24.52
N ILE A 1031 25.48 18.60 24.67
CA ILE A 1031 25.77 19.76 25.52
C ILE A 1031 24.99 19.61 26.81
N THR A 1032 25.69 19.28 27.89
CA THR A 1032 25.10 19.13 29.23
C THR A 1032 25.17 20.45 29.97
N LEU A 1033 24.04 20.91 30.51
CA LEU A 1033 23.93 22.16 31.25
C LEU A 1033 23.69 21.88 32.73
N TYR A 1034 24.48 22.52 33.61
CA TYR A 1034 24.51 22.22 35.04
C TYR A 1034 24.12 23.42 35.90
N ASP A 1035 23.67 23.12 37.12
CA ASP A 1035 23.47 24.10 38.19
C ASP A 1035 24.77 24.41 38.96
N GLU A 1036 24.68 25.30 39.96
CA GLU A 1036 25.80 25.67 40.83
C GLU A 1036 26.41 24.50 41.63
N ARG A 1037 25.68 23.38 41.75
CA ARG A 1037 26.08 22.18 42.50
C ARG A 1037 26.61 21.07 41.59
N GLY A 1038 26.77 21.35 40.29
CA GLY A 1038 27.24 20.37 39.32
C GLY A 1038 26.21 19.30 38.94
N LYS A 1039 24.91 19.53 39.19
CA LYS A 1039 23.83 18.61 38.80
C LYS A 1039 23.22 19.02 37.47
N VAL A 1040 22.86 18.04 36.64
CA VAL A 1040 22.27 18.27 35.31
C VAL A 1040 20.90 18.96 35.44
N LEU A 1041 20.73 20.03 34.65
CA LEU A 1041 19.47 20.72 34.45
C LEU A 1041 18.85 20.40 33.08
N TRP A 1042 19.67 20.23 32.04
CA TRP A 1042 19.22 19.91 30.69
C TRP A 1042 20.36 19.33 29.85
N VAL A 1043 20.00 18.63 28.77
CA VAL A 1043 20.93 18.12 27.77
C VAL A 1043 20.41 18.51 26.38
N ASP A 1044 21.11 19.42 25.74
CA ASP A 1044 20.91 19.74 24.32
C ASP A 1044 21.74 18.81 23.45
N ASP A 1045 21.26 18.52 22.25
CA ASP A 1045 21.93 17.62 21.32
C ASP A 1045 21.93 18.20 19.90
N HIS A 1046 22.99 17.94 19.14
CA HIS A 1046 23.13 18.48 17.78
C HIS A 1046 24.00 17.60 16.88
N TYR A 1047 23.44 17.12 15.77
CA TYR A 1047 24.21 16.41 14.74
C TYR A 1047 24.80 17.38 13.72
N LEU A 1048 26.05 17.14 13.33
CA LEU A 1048 26.66 17.88 12.24
C LEU A 1048 26.27 17.26 10.88
N PRO A 1049 25.95 18.11 9.87
CA PRO A 1049 25.50 17.62 8.57
C PRO A 1049 26.60 16.99 7.71
N ALA A 1050 27.86 17.38 7.93
CA ALA A 1050 29.02 16.96 7.16
C ALA A 1050 29.90 15.99 7.96
N ALA A 1051 30.54 15.05 7.24
CA ALA A 1051 31.55 14.19 7.83
C ALA A 1051 32.87 14.94 8.08
N ILE A 1052 33.61 14.53 9.11
CA ILE A 1052 34.91 15.11 9.43
C ILE A 1052 35.99 14.07 9.12
N ARG A 1053 36.76 14.29 8.05
CA ARG A 1053 37.89 13.43 7.67
C ARG A 1053 39.08 13.58 8.65
N PRO A 1054 39.99 12.60 8.70
CA PRO A 1054 41.22 12.72 9.51
C PRO A 1054 41.98 14.03 9.25
N GLN A 1055 42.43 14.68 10.33
CA GLN A 1055 43.09 16.00 10.33
C GLN A 1055 42.27 17.13 9.70
N ARG A 1056 40.95 16.99 9.61
CA ARG A 1056 40.05 18.10 9.25
C ARG A 1056 39.36 18.65 10.47
N ILE A 1057 38.95 19.90 10.31
CA ILE A 1057 38.24 20.66 11.31
C ILE A 1057 36.89 21.02 10.70
N GLU A 1058 35.83 20.87 11.49
CA GLU A 1058 34.50 21.35 11.14
C GLU A 1058 34.00 22.28 12.26
N PRO A 1059 33.65 23.54 11.94
CA PRO A 1059 33.08 24.45 12.93
C PRO A 1059 31.64 24.04 13.26
N PHE A 1060 31.21 24.28 14.49
CA PHE A 1060 29.83 24.10 14.91
C PHE A 1060 29.31 25.32 15.65
N THR A 1061 27.99 25.50 15.61
CA THR A 1061 27.29 26.54 16.35
C THR A 1061 25.97 25.98 16.83
N VAL A 1062 25.77 25.95 18.15
CA VAL A 1062 24.57 25.39 18.79
C VAL A 1062 23.91 26.44 19.67
N ALA A 1063 22.65 26.73 19.39
CA ALA A 1063 21.82 27.56 20.27
C ALA A 1063 21.29 26.71 21.43
N LEU A 1064 21.53 27.16 22.65
CA LEU A 1064 21.15 26.43 23.86
C LEU A 1064 19.68 26.69 24.22
N THR A 1065 19.04 25.66 24.78
CA THR A 1065 17.68 25.78 25.33
C THR A 1065 17.70 26.76 26.51
N ALA A 1066 16.79 27.73 26.49
CA ALA A 1066 16.72 28.74 27.55
C ALA A 1066 16.11 28.13 28.83
N ARG A 1067 16.66 28.44 30.01
CA ARG A 1067 16.22 27.83 31.27
C ARG A 1067 14.77 28.13 31.60
N GLU A 1068 14.26 29.27 31.16
CA GLU A 1068 12.87 29.70 31.31
C GLU A 1068 11.89 28.80 30.56
N GLN A 1069 12.38 28.06 29.56
CA GLN A 1069 11.58 27.09 28.80
C GLN A 1069 11.41 25.75 29.53
N LEU A 1070 12.11 25.57 30.66
CA LEU A 1070 12.15 24.33 31.42
C LEU A 1070 11.56 24.53 32.81
N GLN A 1071 10.73 23.61 33.26
CA GLN A 1071 10.22 23.56 34.62
C GLN A 1071 10.62 22.24 35.26
N GLU A 1072 11.34 22.30 36.37
CA GLU A 1072 11.65 21.10 37.16
C GLU A 1072 10.41 20.65 37.94
N ILE A 1073 10.18 19.35 37.97
CA ILE A 1073 9.10 18.73 38.74
C ILE A 1073 9.73 18.03 39.94
N THR A 1074 9.54 18.61 41.12
CA THR A 1074 10.09 18.10 42.37
C THR A 1074 9.24 16.97 42.92
N ILE A 1075 9.59 15.73 42.56
CA ILE A 1075 9.05 14.48 43.12
C ILE A 1075 10.21 13.53 43.50
N PRO A 1076 10.00 12.58 44.44
CA PRO A 1076 11.05 11.62 44.81
C PRO A 1076 11.54 10.79 43.62
N ALA A 1077 12.86 10.61 43.55
CA ALA A 1077 13.56 9.79 42.57
C ALA A 1077 14.01 8.47 43.20
N GLU A 1078 13.69 7.32 42.60
CA GLU A 1078 14.25 6.02 42.97
C GLU A 1078 15.28 5.59 41.89
N ILE A 1079 16.53 5.37 42.28
CA ILE A 1079 17.62 5.04 41.35
C ILE A 1079 18.01 3.58 41.54
N TYR A 1080 18.05 2.84 40.43
CA TYR A 1080 18.41 1.43 40.40
C TYR A 1080 19.59 1.24 39.44
N THR A 1081 20.72 0.79 39.99
CA THR A 1081 21.88 0.36 39.20
C THR A 1081 22.20 -1.10 39.49
N ASN A 1082 23.08 -1.70 38.71
CA ASN A 1082 23.57 -3.05 38.94
C ASN A 1082 24.65 -3.14 40.04
N SER A 1083 25.15 -2.00 40.54
CA SER A 1083 26.11 -1.94 41.64
C SER A 1083 25.42 -2.11 42.99
N LEU A 1084 26.01 -2.92 43.87
CA LEU A 1084 25.60 -3.10 45.27
C LEU A 1084 26.31 -2.12 46.22
N GLN A 1085 27.15 -1.22 45.69
CA GLN A 1085 27.94 -0.27 46.47
C GLN A 1085 27.20 1.08 46.65
N ASP A 1086 27.54 1.81 47.72
CA ASP A 1086 27.00 3.14 47.97
C ASP A 1086 27.33 4.10 46.82
N GLN A 1087 26.39 5.01 46.49
CA GLN A 1087 26.59 6.00 45.43
C GLN A 1087 27.85 6.84 45.69
N VAL A 1088 28.76 6.88 44.72
CA VAL A 1088 29.96 7.71 44.79
C VAL A 1088 29.53 9.17 44.61
N GLU A 1089 29.59 9.96 45.68
CA GLU A 1089 29.49 11.42 45.59
C GLU A 1089 30.78 11.96 44.94
N LEU A 1090 30.68 12.44 43.69
CA LEU A 1090 31.76 13.16 43.03
C LEU A 1090 31.90 14.58 43.61
N ASP A 1091 33.11 15.14 43.51
CA ASP A 1091 33.37 16.53 43.90
C ASP A 1091 32.40 17.51 43.19
N PRO A 1092 31.89 18.54 43.89
CA PRO A 1092 30.89 19.46 43.35
C PRO A 1092 31.40 20.33 42.18
N ILE A 1093 32.71 20.45 42.01
CA ILE A 1093 33.34 21.14 40.86
C ILE A 1093 34.30 20.17 40.19
N ARG A 1094 33.91 19.67 39.02
CA ARG A 1094 34.71 18.75 38.22
C ARG A 1094 35.58 19.52 37.22
N SER A 1095 36.71 18.95 36.83
CA SER A 1095 37.65 19.58 35.89
C SER A 1095 37.14 19.65 34.45
N ASP A 1096 36.10 18.89 34.11
CA ASP A 1096 35.46 18.87 32.79
C ASP A 1096 34.39 19.97 32.61
N PHE A 1097 34.12 20.77 33.65
CA PHE A 1097 33.14 21.86 33.59
C PHE A 1097 33.71 23.14 32.96
N ILE A 1098 32.97 23.67 31.99
CA ILE A 1098 33.25 24.96 31.36
C ILE A 1098 32.30 26.00 31.97
N PRO A 1099 32.80 27.05 32.63
CA PRO A 1099 31.95 28.06 33.26
C PRO A 1099 31.23 28.90 32.20
N ILE A 1100 29.94 29.14 32.41
CA ILE A 1100 29.15 30.03 31.56
C ILE A 1100 29.38 31.48 32.01
N PRO A 1101 29.81 32.39 31.11
CA PRO A 1101 30.05 33.79 31.47
C PRO A 1101 28.72 34.51 31.72
N GLY A 1102 28.63 35.33 32.77
CA GLY A 1102 27.43 36.12 33.10
C GLY A 1102 26.61 35.53 34.27
N ASN A 1103 25.51 36.20 34.63
CA ASN A 1103 24.58 35.72 35.67
C ASN A 1103 23.41 34.98 35.00
N HIS A 1104 23.71 33.84 34.40
CA HIS A 1104 22.72 32.95 33.79
C HIS A 1104 22.24 31.90 34.78
N ALA A 1105 21.07 31.33 34.50
CA ALA A 1105 20.52 30.27 35.33
C ALA A 1105 21.26 28.91 35.18
N TYR A 1106 22.10 28.77 34.15
CA TYR A 1106 23.07 27.69 34.01
C TYR A 1106 24.44 28.20 34.46
N HIS A 1107 25.13 27.43 35.31
CA HIS A 1107 26.45 27.81 35.86
C HIS A 1107 27.62 27.18 35.09
N PHE A 1108 27.47 25.93 34.70
CA PHE A 1108 28.49 25.19 33.96
C PHE A 1108 27.88 24.50 32.74
N LEU A 1109 28.72 24.22 31.75
CA LEU A 1109 28.39 23.35 30.64
C LEU A 1109 29.51 22.32 30.40
N ARG A 1110 29.15 21.18 29.80
CA ARG A 1110 30.09 20.19 29.27
C ARG A 1110 29.68 19.82 27.85
N VAL A 1111 30.65 19.75 26.94
CA VAL A 1111 30.44 19.23 25.58
C VAL A 1111 31.02 17.83 25.50
N SER A 1112 30.18 16.86 25.18
CA SER A 1112 30.57 15.47 24.89
C SER A 1112 30.34 15.21 23.41
N VAL A 1113 31.18 14.42 22.77
CA VAL A 1113 31.08 14.13 21.34
C VAL A 1113 30.97 12.63 21.12
N ASN A 1114 29.89 12.22 20.48
CA ASN A 1114 29.70 10.88 19.93
C ASN A 1114 29.76 10.96 18.41
N TYR A 1115 30.10 9.89 17.71
CA TYR A 1115 30.08 9.88 16.25
C TYR A 1115 29.96 8.49 15.68
N PHE A 1116 29.18 8.40 14.61
CA PHE A 1116 29.07 7.20 13.78
C PHE A 1116 30.23 7.18 12.77
N VAL A 1117 30.80 6.00 12.56
CA VAL A 1117 31.85 5.72 11.57
C VAL A 1117 31.31 4.69 10.57
N GLU A 1118 31.36 5.01 9.29
CA GLU A 1118 31.06 4.04 8.23
C GLU A 1118 32.24 3.07 8.06
N GLU A 1119 31.98 1.78 8.22
CA GLU A 1119 32.96 0.68 8.10
C GLU A 1119 32.89 -0.02 6.73
#